data_AF-A0A7X6UQI7-F1
#
_entry.id   AF-A0A7X6UQI7-F1
#
_cell.length_a   1.000
_cell.length_b   1.000
_cell.length_c   1.000
_cell.angle_alpha   90.00
_cell.angle_beta   90.00
_cell.angle_gamma   90.00
#
_symmetry.space_group_name_H-M   'P 1'
#
loop_
_entity.id
_entity.type
_entity.pdbx_description
1 polymer ?
#
loop_
_entity_poly.entity_id
_entity_poly.type
_entity_poly.pdbx_seq_one_letter_code
_entity_poly.pdbx_strand_id
1 'polypeptide(L)'
;MHKLRVLVALIVTFLAGLHSYGIEDSGFKRYSDYWNHYYIELKSVEECQTLDKNYLNHLEDSYQANKQNPDVSIEYGMYLVYTDKNDLAIQVLSPFAENKDLTPIQQANVLVWLAEAALNKGDKAGAIRYLEVLNGRKLNTSARGGPDPAHLAREVLPWLKGLTLDEMQLPKETGAKAFPEPHTSKYTDNFVQLQKVNLSLGSKISEDDARVRLLKTKFARFGIAFQKNAPFTISIDEGTLKAPEKEEGYALSVTKEGAVLQGYDKIGTTWAVVSLIQVIDQSKNAIRICEINDWPVTPQRGALMSDSRSMEVALFSKTSMVSDQGALTQNWGETPLRFFTVLEPSRRYAEFGISFYAGDRSLTMYPKYPLTSERTFELHKKVFSQIAEAGGNVLFLYDDVRYPLHEQDLKLKKNSAALDAQYVTRLFREIRKTAPTFRMIFCPPFYWGPYYAGIFKSMEKNHNESWTDYNRSLKEELDFDIDIFWSGIRLVSQDITKSDTDWAEEAFNRKPSLWQNRPFPHAYHFGAVVDAIPWAKMHEPGIGLRGAAYNQTTPHSAIPIAAWNEALWNPTGSDARESVRRASETFCGKGFFEALEPGSKAFYEIDSYTREGQLTPYILRNVDKFEASVTIARDAYARAMKEFPESQLFDCGGYGFATTLHHTENILRQAKTAQPDYFHKRFASKLEVSRELAKTETRFDDTKGDILKLLPDIDGGEIADYHNKRPNDPSSLLIRGVQLDQTRVNWLEIPFETDKPAAYEMLIGGQIEEHRGPVTWRIMLNGKLIYEGETGLKEFERSVTAYKLPVDAMAKNNIVRIESTTPGGTPWNGPWLMINYIVFKKQ
;
A
#
# COMPACT_ATOMS: atom_id res chain seq x y z
N MET A 1 17.60 13.39 -53.75
CA MET A 1 16.45 12.47 -53.57
C MET A 1 16.70 11.37 -52.54
N HIS A 2 17.87 10.72 -52.47
CA HIS A 2 18.14 9.68 -51.46
C HIS A 2 18.19 10.21 -50.02
N LYS A 3 18.78 11.41 -49.79
CA LYS A 3 18.77 12.08 -48.48
C LYS A 3 17.37 12.55 -48.03
N LEU A 4 16.43 12.76 -48.96
CA LEU A 4 15.05 13.14 -48.64
C LEU A 4 14.19 11.93 -48.25
N ARG A 5 14.49 10.73 -48.79
CA ARG A 5 13.86 9.46 -48.37
C ARG A 5 14.33 8.99 -47.00
N VAL A 6 15.59 9.23 -46.65
CA VAL A 6 16.12 8.93 -45.31
C VAL A 6 15.55 9.88 -44.25
N LEU A 7 15.35 11.16 -44.60
CA LEU A 7 14.74 12.14 -43.70
C LEU A 7 13.23 11.90 -43.50
N VAL A 8 12.50 11.46 -44.54
CA VAL A 8 11.08 11.08 -44.41
C VAL A 8 10.92 9.75 -43.66
N ALA A 9 11.83 8.78 -43.83
CA ALA A 9 11.83 7.55 -43.02
C ALA A 9 12.13 7.85 -41.54
N LEU A 10 13.12 8.70 -41.25
CA LEU A 10 13.42 9.13 -39.87
C LEU A 10 12.29 9.97 -39.26
N ILE A 11 11.62 10.83 -40.04
CA ILE A 11 10.47 11.61 -39.54
C ILE A 11 9.24 10.73 -39.34
N VAL A 12 9.02 9.70 -40.15
CA VAL A 12 7.94 8.71 -39.92
C VAL A 12 8.24 7.81 -38.72
N THR A 13 9.49 7.42 -38.48
CA THR A 13 9.90 6.69 -37.26
C THR A 13 9.88 7.60 -36.01
N PHE A 14 10.19 8.90 -36.14
CA PHE A 14 10.16 9.85 -35.02
C PHE A 14 8.74 10.35 -34.71
N LEU A 15 7.84 10.46 -35.70
CA LEU A 15 6.42 10.74 -35.48
C LEU A 15 5.63 9.52 -35.00
N ALA A 16 6.06 8.30 -35.34
CA ALA A 16 5.59 7.06 -34.70
C ALA A 16 6.11 6.93 -33.24
N GLY A 17 7.25 7.56 -32.93
CA GLY A 17 7.84 7.65 -31.59
C GLY A 17 7.29 8.78 -30.70
N LEU A 18 6.51 9.73 -31.24
CA LEU A 18 5.97 10.88 -30.50
C LEU A 18 4.47 10.77 -30.18
N HIS A 19 3.75 9.82 -30.79
CA HIS A 19 2.41 9.41 -30.35
C HIS A 19 2.43 8.28 -29.29
N SER A 20 3.61 7.82 -28.90
CA SER A 20 3.82 6.70 -27.97
C SER A 20 3.99 7.11 -26.50
N TYR A 21 3.98 8.41 -26.18
CA TYR A 21 4.02 8.89 -24.78
C TYR A 21 2.65 8.91 -24.07
N GLY A 22 1.68 8.15 -24.58
CA GLY A 22 0.41 7.83 -23.90
C GLY A 22 -0.05 6.39 -24.12
N ILE A 23 0.78 5.58 -24.77
CA ILE A 23 0.58 4.14 -24.97
C ILE A 23 1.98 3.52 -24.78
N GLU A 24 2.50 3.60 -23.55
CA GLU A 24 3.49 2.59 -23.17
C GLU A 24 2.77 1.25 -23.34
N ASP A 25 3.33 0.41 -24.22
CA ASP A 25 3.04 -1.02 -24.27
C ASP A 25 3.26 -1.54 -22.85
N SER A 26 2.20 -1.58 -22.05
CA SER A 26 2.26 -1.61 -20.59
C SER A 26 2.70 -2.97 -20.04
N GLY A 27 3.31 -3.80 -20.89
CA GLY A 27 3.52 -5.23 -20.63
C GLY A 27 2.22 -6.04 -20.66
N PHE A 28 1.06 -5.43 -20.44
CA PHE A 28 -0.20 -6.15 -20.21
C PHE A 28 -0.92 -6.67 -21.47
N LYS A 29 -0.19 -7.03 -22.55
CA LYS A 29 -0.79 -7.78 -23.66
C LYS A 29 -1.15 -9.17 -23.15
N ARG A 30 -2.45 -9.44 -22.98
CA ARG A 30 -2.93 -10.82 -22.84
C ARG A 30 -2.63 -11.53 -24.17
N TYR A 31 -1.78 -12.55 -24.08
CA TYR A 31 -0.81 -13.06 -25.06
C TYR A 31 -1.34 -13.74 -26.34
N SER A 32 -2.55 -13.42 -26.79
CA SER A 32 -2.92 -13.72 -28.18
C SER A 32 -3.35 -12.44 -28.87
N ASP A 33 -2.97 -12.32 -30.13
CA ASP A 33 -3.54 -11.30 -31.00
C ASP A 33 -5.07 -11.40 -30.95
N TYR A 34 -5.65 -12.61 -30.91
CA TYR A 34 -7.08 -12.78 -30.70
C TYR A 34 -7.64 -12.00 -29.53
N TRP A 35 -6.99 -11.99 -28.36
CA TRP A 35 -7.55 -11.34 -27.18
C TRP A 35 -7.75 -9.84 -27.39
N ASN A 36 -6.70 -9.13 -27.80
CA ASN A 36 -6.76 -7.69 -28.05
C ASN A 36 -7.73 -7.38 -29.19
N HIS A 37 -7.67 -8.17 -30.26
CA HIS A 37 -8.54 -8.00 -31.41
C HIS A 37 -10.03 -8.23 -31.06
N TYR A 38 -10.32 -9.22 -30.22
CA TYR A 38 -11.68 -9.62 -29.88
C TYR A 38 -12.33 -8.72 -28.83
N TYR A 39 -11.61 -8.41 -27.74
CA TYR A 39 -12.16 -7.66 -26.62
C TYR A 39 -11.95 -6.15 -26.73
N ILE A 40 -10.85 -5.71 -27.35
CA ILE A 40 -10.46 -4.29 -27.40
C ILE A 40 -10.81 -3.71 -28.77
N GLU A 41 -10.29 -4.28 -29.86
CA GLU A 41 -10.57 -3.79 -31.21
C GLU A 41 -11.95 -4.22 -31.74
N LEU A 42 -12.63 -5.13 -31.05
CA LEU A 42 -13.97 -5.64 -31.37
C LEU A 42 -14.10 -6.26 -32.79
N LYS A 43 -13.03 -6.88 -33.30
CA LYS A 43 -13.00 -7.62 -34.59
C LYS A 43 -13.94 -8.82 -34.60
N SER A 44 -14.24 -9.38 -35.77
CA SER A 44 -15.10 -10.57 -35.87
C SER A 44 -14.42 -11.81 -35.26
N VAL A 45 -15.21 -12.81 -34.85
CA VAL A 45 -14.67 -14.08 -34.32
C VAL A 45 -13.80 -14.77 -35.38
N GLU A 46 -14.26 -14.76 -36.63
CA GLU A 46 -13.58 -15.40 -37.77
C GLU A 46 -12.23 -14.72 -38.07
N GLU A 47 -12.18 -13.39 -38.02
CA GLU A 47 -10.95 -12.62 -38.18
C GLU A 47 -9.96 -12.96 -37.05
N CYS A 48 -10.42 -12.97 -35.80
CA CYS A 48 -9.57 -13.29 -34.66
C CYS A 48 -9.04 -14.73 -34.72
N GLN A 49 -9.88 -15.70 -35.08
CA GLN A 49 -9.47 -17.11 -35.27
C GLN A 49 -8.44 -17.27 -36.40
N THR A 50 -8.58 -16.48 -37.48
CA THR A 50 -7.62 -16.48 -38.59
C THR A 50 -6.26 -15.94 -38.13
N LEU A 51 -6.24 -14.87 -37.33
CA LEU A 51 -5.02 -14.30 -36.76
C LEU A 51 -4.31 -15.31 -35.85
N ASP A 52 -5.03 -15.95 -34.93
CA ASP A 52 -4.45 -16.95 -34.03
C ASP A 52 -3.88 -18.16 -34.77
N LYS A 53 -4.56 -18.62 -35.83
CA LYS A 53 -4.07 -19.72 -36.67
C LYS A 53 -2.79 -19.31 -37.40
N ASN A 54 -2.75 -18.12 -37.97
CA ASN A 54 -1.57 -17.61 -38.67
C ASN A 54 -0.39 -17.44 -37.72
N TYR A 55 -0.64 -16.92 -36.52
CA TYR A 55 0.38 -16.75 -35.49
C TYR A 55 0.91 -18.10 -34.99
N LEU A 56 0.02 -19.08 -34.73
CA LEU A 56 0.44 -20.43 -34.39
C LEU A 56 1.35 -21.05 -35.45
N ASN A 57 0.98 -20.95 -36.73
CA ASN A 57 1.78 -21.48 -37.83
C ASN A 57 3.15 -20.79 -37.89
N HIS A 58 3.19 -19.47 -37.69
CA HIS A 58 4.44 -18.72 -37.64
C HIS A 58 5.36 -19.18 -36.49
N LEU A 59 4.81 -19.40 -35.29
CA LEU A 59 5.58 -19.93 -34.16
C LEU A 59 6.04 -21.36 -34.40
N GLU A 60 5.20 -22.20 -35.02
CA GLU A 60 5.57 -23.56 -35.40
C GLU A 60 6.71 -23.57 -36.43
N ASP A 61 6.62 -22.78 -37.49
CA ASP A 61 7.69 -22.64 -38.51
C ASP A 61 9.02 -22.19 -37.86
N SER A 62 8.94 -21.21 -36.96
CA SER A 62 10.09 -20.70 -36.20
C SER A 62 10.71 -21.78 -35.32
N TYR A 63 9.88 -22.54 -34.61
CA TYR A 63 10.31 -23.69 -33.82
C TYR A 63 10.97 -24.77 -34.68
N GLN A 64 10.36 -25.16 -35.81
CA GLN A 64 10.96 -26.16 -36.70
C GLN A 64 12.32 -25.73 -37.24
N ALA A 65 12.49 -24.44 -37.53
CA ALA A 65 13.76 -23.89 -38.01
C ALA A 65 14.86 -23.86 -36.93
N ASN A 66 14.50 -23.70 -35.65
CA ASN A 66 15.50 -23.53 -34.58
C ASN A 66 15.07 -24.13 -33.22
N LYS A 67 14.84 -25.45 -33.18
CA LYS A 67 14.42 -26.18 -31.97
C LYS A 67 15.41 -26.13 -30.80
N GLN A 68 16.67 -25.80 -31.06
CA GLN A 68 17.71 -25.71 -30.01
C GLN A 68 17.71 -24.34 -29.34
N ASN A 69 17.01 -23.34 -29.89
CA ASN A 69 16.88 -22.04 -29.28
C ASN A 69 15.80 -22.08 -28.16
N PRO A 70 16.17 -21.81 -26.90
CA PRO A 70 15.23 -21.82 -25.78
C PRO A 70 14.14 -20.76 -25.92
N ASP A 71 14.43 -19.55 -26.43
CA ASP A 71 13.43 -18.48 -26.53
C ASP A 71 12.32 -18.85 -27.51
N VAL A 72 12.69 -19.41 -28.67
CA VAL A 72 11.75 -19.91 -29.68
C VAL A 72 10.88 -21.04 -29.11
N SER A 73 11.50 -21.96 -28.36
CA SER A 73 10.79 -23.09 -27.76
C SER A 73 9.87 -22.66 -26.62
N ILE A 74 10.28 -21.67 -25.81
CA ILE A 74 9.48 -21.07 -24.75
C ILE A 74 8.26 -20.36 -25.35
N GLU A 75 8.46 -19.53 -26.37
CA GLU A 75 7.38 -18.78 -27.01
C GLU A 75 6.33 -19.71 -27.64
N TYR A 76 6.79 -20.71 -28.41
CA TYR A 76 5.89 -21.71 -28.99
C TYR A 76 5.22 -22.57 -27.93
N GLY A 77 5.99 -23.09 -26.95
CA GLY A 77 5.47 -23.90 -25.85
C GLY A 77 4.42 -23.18 -25.02
N MET A 78 4.66 -21.91 -24.67
CA MET A 78 3.69 -21.04 -24.01
C MET A 78 2.39 -20.93 -24.80
N TYR A 79 2.46 -20.61 -26.10
CA TYR A 79 1.28 -20.45 -26.94
C TYR A 79 0.50 -21.77 -27.12
N LEU A 80 1.21 -22.90 -27.13
CA LEU A 80 0.58 -24.22 -27.10
C LEU A 80 -0.19 -24.47 -25.81
N VAL A 81 0.33 -24.08 -24.64
CA VAL A 81 -0.42 -24.16 -23.37
C VAL A 81 -1.69 -23.32 -23.43
N TYR A 82 -1.60 -22.09 -23.95
CA TYR A 82 -2.77 -21.20 -24.10
C TYR A 82 -3.86 -21.76 -25.02
N THR A 83 -3.46 -22.45 -26.08
CA THR A 83 -4.38 -23.09 -27.04
C THR A 83 -4.76 -24.52 -26.65
N ASP A 84 -4.54 -24.89 -25.39
CA ASP A 84 -4.86 -26.19 -24.78
C ASP A 84 -4.17 -27.41 -25.43
N LYS A 85 -3.02 -27.18 -26.09
CA LYS A 85 -2.16 -28.21 -26.72
C LYS A 85 -1.06 -28.68 -25.76
N ASN A 86 -1.45 -29.03 -24.54
CA ASN A 86 -0.55 -29.23 -23.41
C ASN A 86 0.48 -30.37 -23.61
N ASP A 87 0.11 -31.47 -24.29
CA ASP A 87 1.04 -32.56 -24.57
C ASP A 87 2.20 -32.12 -25.48
N LEU A 88 1.89 -31.35 -26.51
CA LEU A 88 2.90 -30.81 -27.42
C LEU A 88 3.74 -29.74 -26.71
N ALA A 89 3.12 -28.90 -25.87
CA ALA A 89 3.85 -27.93 -25.06
C ALA A 89 4.88 -28.62 -24.15
N ILE A 90 4.48 -29.69 -23.46
CA ILE A 90 5.37 -30.50 -22.62
C ILE A 90 6.51 -31.09 -23.47
N GLN A 91 6.21 -31.63 -24.65
CA GLN A 91 7.24 -32.16 -25.56
C GLN A 91 8.26 -31.09 -25.99
N VAL A 92 7.79 -29.88 -26.30
CA VAL A 92 8.64 -28.74 -26.72
C VAL A 92 9.51 -28.23 -25.58
N LEU A 93 8.98 -28.15 -24.36
CA LEU A 93 9.63 -27.50 -23.22
C LEU A 93 10.52 -28.45 -22.39
N SER A 94 10.16 -29.74 -22.30
CA SER A 94 10.87 -30.73 -21.46
C SER A 94 12.38 -30.84 -21.73
N PRO A 95 12.89 -30.71 -22.98
CA PRO A 95 14.35 -30.75 -23.24
C PRO A 95 15.14 -29.67 -22.49
N PHE A 96 14.49 -28.56 -22.12
CA PHE A 96 15.11 -27.44 -21.42
C PHE A 96 14.90 -27.49 -19.90
N ALA A 97 14.06 -28.39 -19.39
CA ALA A 97 13.62 -28.42 -18.00
C ALA A 97 14.79 -28.54 -17.02
N GLU A 98 15.78 -29.39 -17.32
CA GLU A 98 16.97 -29.62 -16.48
C GLU A 98 18.18 -28.75 -16.86
N ASN A 99 18.07 -27.91 -17.90
CA ASN A 99 19.18 -27.10 -18.38
C ASN A 99 19.42 -25.90 -17.46
N LYS A 100 20.58 -25.90 -16.78
CA LYS A 100 21.00 -24.82 -15.86
C LYS A 100 21.86 -23.75 -16.51
N ASP A 101 22.27 -23.95 -17.76
CA ASP A 101 23.09 -22.99 -18.53
C ASP A 101 22.25 -21.87 -19.16
N LEU A 102 20.92 -22.01 -19.14
CA LEU A 102 19.97 -20.99 -19.57
C LEU A 102 20.01 -19.76 -18.65
N THR A 103 19.56 -18.61 -19.16
CA THR A 103 19.38 -17.42 -18.30
C THR A 103 18.33 -17.68 -17.21
N PRO A 104 18.37 -16.98 -16.06
CA PRO A 104 17.39 -17.16 -14.99
C PRO A 104 15.94 -17.07 -15.45
N ILE A 105 15.62 -16.12 -16.34
CA ILE A 105 14.26 -15.94 -16.86
C ILE A 105 13.83 -17.10 -17.77
N GLN A 106 14.73 -17.62 -18.62
CA GLN A 106 14.45 -18.77 -19.48
C GLN A 106 14.18 -20.03 -18.64
N GLN A 107 15.03 -20.30 -17.65
CA GLN A 107 14.84 -21.43 -16.73
C GLN A 107 13.48 -21.36 -16.03
N ALA A 108 13.11 -20.19 -15.53
CA ALA A 108 11.86 -19.98 -14.82
C ALA A 108 10.65 -20.13 -15.74
N ASN A 109 10.69 -19.55 -16.95
CA ASN A 109 9.61 -19.67 -17.93
C ASN A 109 9.36 -21.12 -18.35
N VAL A 110 10.41 -21.90 -18.64
CA VAL A 110 10.27 -23.33 -18.99
C VAL A 110 9.52 -24.08 -17.89
N LEU A 111 9.93 -23.93 -16.64
CA LEU A 111 9.35 -24.65 -15.51
C LEU A 111 7.93 -24.18 -15.17
N VAL A 112 7.64 -22.88 -15.26
CA VAL A 112 6.28 -22.36 -15.07
C VAL A 112 5.36 -22.90 -16.15
N TRP A 113 5.74 -22.83 -17.43
CA TRP A 113 4.87 -23.31 -18.52
C TRP A 113 4.67 -24.84 -18.51
N LEU A 114 5.66 -25.60 -18.06
CA LEU A 114 5.48 -27.03 -17.77
C LEU A 114 4.50 -27.28 -16.62
N ALA A 115 4.53 -26.45 -15.56
CA ALA A 115 3.58 -26.54 -14.46
C ALA A 115 2.15 -26.17 -14.90
N GLU A 116 2.00 -25.13 -15.73
CA GLU A 116 0.72 -24.74 -16.34
C GLU A 116 0.14 -25.87 -17.19
N ALA A 117 0.95 -26.45 -18.08
CA ALA A 117 0.54 -27.57 -18.92
C ALA A 117 0.12 -28.79 -18.09
N ALA A 118 0.85 -29.08 -17.00
CA ALA A 118 0.49 -30.14 -16.07
C ALA A 118 -0.85 -29.87 -15.38
N LEU A 119 -1.09 -28.63 -14.90
CA LEU A 119 -2.36 -28.25 -14.28
C LEU A 119 -3.54 -28.30 -15.25
N ASN A 120 -3.38 -27.83 -16.50
CA ASN A 120 -4.41 -27.96 -17.54
C ASN A 120 -4.83 -29.43 -17.74
N LYS A 121 -3.88 -30.36 -17.64
CA LYS A 121 -4.13 -31.80 -17.73
C LYS A 121 -4.67 -32.44 -16.43
N GLY A 122 -4.87 -31.66 -15.37
CA GLY A 122 -5.25 -32.16 -14.05
C GLY A 122 -4.11 -32.82 -13.27
N ASP A 123 -2.85 -32.76 -13.73
CA ASP A 123 -1.67 -33.28 -13.03
C ASP A 123 -1.13 -32.29 -12.00
N LYS A 124 -1.84 -32.17 -10.88
CA LYS A 124 -1.43 -31.34 -9.73
C LYS A 124 -0.05 -31.73 -9.19
N ALA A 125 0.25 -33.04 -9.17
CA ALA A 125 1.54 -33.52 -8.66
C ALA A 125 2.70 -33.11 -9.58
N GLY A 126 2.51 -33.18 -10.91
CA GLY A 126 3.47 -32.70 -11.89
C GLY A 126 3.74 -31.21 -11.79
N ALA A 127 2.70 -30.41 -11.64
CA ALA A 127 2.84 -28.98 -11.41
C ALA A 127 3.68 -28.68 -10.16
N ILE A 128 3.39 -29.34 -9.04
CA ILE A 128 4.17 -29.23 -7.80
C ILE A 128 5.64 -29.57 -8.06
N ARG A 129 5.94 -30.68 -8.75
CA ARG A 129 7.33 -31.08 -9.04
C ARG A 129 8.10 -30.00 -9.80
N TYR A 130 7.53 -29.42 -10.86
CA TYR A 130 8.21 -28.38 -11.64
C TYR A 130 8.43 -27.09 -10.82
N LEU A 131 7.44 -26.69 -10.02
CA LEU A 131 7.54 -25.50 -9.18
C LEU A 131 8.52 -25.68 -8.02
N GLU A 132 8.65 -26.89 -7.46
CA GLU A 132 9.68 -27.22 -6.48
C GLU A 132 11.09 -27.12 -7.07
N VAL A 133 11.28 -27.63 -8.29
CA VAL A 133 12.54 -27.48 -9.02
C VAL A 133 12.85 -26.00 -9.23
N LEU A 134 11.88 -25.20 -9.68
CA LEU A 134 12.06 -23.76 -9.88
C LEU A 134 12.40 -23.04 -8.58
N ASN A 135 11.63 -23.25 -7.52
CA ASN A 135 11.86 -22.62 -6.22
C ASN A 135 13.23 -23.01 -5.64
N GLY A 136 13.64 -24.27 -5.81
CA GLY A 136 14.95 -24.78 -5.39
C GLY A 136 16.14 -24.11 -6.09
N ARG A 137 15.95 -23.54 -7.29
CA ARG A 137 17.00 -22.82 -8.02
C ARG A 137 17.29 -21.41 -7.48
N LYS A 138 16.40 -20.84 -6.65
CA LYS A 138 16.55 -19.51 -6.04
C LYS A 138 16.90 -18.41 -7.06
N LEU A 139 16.25 -18.45 -8.22
CA LEU A 139 16.48 -17.50 -9.31
C LEU A 139 15.94 -16.11 -8.94
N ASN A 140 16.65 -15.06 -9.38
CA ASN A 140 16.12 -13.70 -9.42
C ASN A 140 15.59 -13.40 -10.82
N THR A 141 14.26 -13.34 -10.94
CA THR A 141 13.56 -13.00 -12.19
C THR A 141 12.79 -11.70 -12.10
N SER A 142 13.02 -10.90 -11.05
CA SER A 142 12.31 -9.63 -10.88
C SER A 142 12.71 -8.65 -11.99
N ALA A 143 11.73 -8.08 -12.66
CA ALA A 143 11.92 -7.02 -13.64
C ALA A 143 10.91 -5.89 -13.39
N ARG A 144 11.35 -4.63 -13.53
CA ARG A 144 10.46 -3.48 -13.37
C ARG A 144 9.36 -3.55 -14.41
N GLY A 145 8.12 -3.74 -13.97
CA GLY A 145 6.96 -3.87 -14.85
C GLY A 145 7.02 -5.10 -15.76
N GLY A 146 7.76 -6.15 -15.39
CA GLY A 146 7.87 -7.43 -16.12
C GLY A 146 7.37 -8.63 -15.28
N PRO A 147 7.17 -9.82 -15.89
CA PRO A 147 6.79 -11.02 -15.15
C PRO A 147 7.88 -11.48 -14.20
N ASP A 148 7.48 -11.98 -13.03
CA ASP A 148 8.38 -12.60 -12.05
C ASP A 148 7.98 -14.08 -11.83
N PRO A 149 8.31 -14.99 -12.77
CA PRO A 149 7.94 -16.39 -12.70
C PRO A 149 8.53 -17.12 -11.47
N ALA A 150 9.70 -16.72 -10.97
CA ALA A 150 10.24 -17.28 -9.74
C ALA A 150 9.42 -16.86 -8.51
N HIS A 151 8.91 -15.62 -8.48
CA HIS A 151 7.97 -15.19 -7.44
C HIS A 151 6.63 -15.92 -7.53
N LEU A 152 6.05 -16.06 -8.73
CA LEU A 152 4.82 -16.83 -8.93
C LEU A 152 4.95 -18.26 -8.38
N ALA A 153 6.07 -18.94 -8.66
CA ALA A 153 6.31 -20.28 -8.13
C ALA A 153 6.41 -20.31 -6.61
N ARG A 154 7.07 -19.31 -5.99
CA ARG A 154 7.13 -19.17 -4.53
C ARG A 154 5.76 -19.01 -3.91
N GLU A 155 4.87 -18.26 -4.56
CA GLU A 155 3.55 -18.00 -4.01
C GLU A 155 2.55 -19.14 -4.26
N VAL A 156 2.55 -19.76 -5.44
CA VAL A 156 1.56 -20.80 -5.74
C VAL A 156 1.82 -22.10 -4.98
N LEU A 157 3.10 -22.41 -4.72
CA LEU A 157 3.51 -23.71 -4.22
C LEU A 157 2.89 -24.06 -2.84
N PRO A 158 2.87 -23.16 -1.83
CA PRO A 158 2.16 -23.38 -0.58
C PRO A 158 0.67 -23.69 -0.78
N TRP A 159 -0.02 -22.92 -1.62
CA TRP A 159 -1.44 -23.14 -1.92
C TRP A 159 -1.69 -24.50 -2.57
N LEU A 160 -0.83 -24.91 -3.52
CA LEU A 160 -0.94 -26.24 -4.15
C LEU A 160 -0.73 -27.36 -3.13
N LYS A 161 0.22 -27.22 -2.21
CA LYS A 161 0.47 -28.23 -1.17
C LYS A 161 -0.62 -28.26 -0.10
N GLY A 162 -1.32 -27.14 0.08
CA GLY A 162 -2.23 -26.92 1.19
C GLY A 162 -1.48 -26.31 2.37
N LEU A 163 -2.11 -25.31 3.01
CA LEU A 163 -1.53 -24.62 4.15
C LEU A 163 -1.54 -25.52 5.40
N THR A 164 -0.46 -25.49 6.17
CA THR A 164 -0.36 -26.10 7.50
C THR A 164 -1.09 -25.29 8.57
N LEU A 165 -1.34 -24.00 8.32
CA LEU A 165 -1.84 -23.01 9.28
C LEU A 165 -0.86 -22.75 10.43
N ASP A 166 0.44 -22.94 10.20
CA ASP A 166 1.53 -22.80 11.18
C ASP A 166 2.91 -22.59 10.52
N GLU A 167 2.92 -22.16 9.26
CA GLU A 167 4.09 -21.86 8.43
C GLU A 167 5.03 -20.84 9.09
N MET A 168 4.46 -19.78 9.66
CA MET A 168 5.13 -18.72 10.40
C MET A 168 5.25 -19.04 11.90
N GLN A 169 4.56 -20.09 12.36
CA GLN A 169 4.44 -20.51 13.75
C GLN A 169 3.87 -19.40 14.64
N LEU A 170 2.79 -18.75 14.20
CA LEU A 170 2.13 -17.68 14.96
C LEU A 170 1.08 -18.25 15.93
N PRO A 171 0.80 -17.58 17.06
CA PRO A 171 1.53 -16.43 17.58
C PRO A 171 2.82 -16.88 18.28
N LYS A 172 3.80 -15.98 18.39
CA LYS A 172 5.07 -16.20 19.11
C LYS A 172 4.96 -15.87 20.59
N GLU A 173 4.42 -14.71 20.92
CA GLU A 173 4.19 -14.24 22.30
C GLU A 173 2.93 -13.37 22.36
N THR A 174 2.08 -13.54 23.36
CA THR A 174 0.80 -12.83 23.50
C THR A 174 0.57 -12.29 24.92
N GLY A 175 1.44 -12.62 25.87
CA GLY A 175 1.24 -12.37 27.29
C GLY A 175 0.02 -13.09 27.88
N ALA A 176 -0.44 -14.17 27.22
CA ALA A 176 -1.70 -14.86 27.53
C ALA A 176 -2.90 -13.89 27.59
N LYS A 177 -2.98 -12.97 26.62
CA LYS A 177 -4.09 -12.02 26.42
C LYS A 177 -4.51 -11.99 24.96
N ALA A 178 -5.78 -11.70 24.71
CA ALA A 178 -6.30 -11.55 23.36
C ALA A 178 -5.75 -10.27 22.70
N PHE A 179 -5.48 -10.34 21.40
CA PHE A 179 -5.06 -9.20 20.58
C PHE A 179 -5.88 -9.18 19.27
N PRO A 180 -6.39 -8.02 18.81
CA PRO A 180 -6.48 -6.71 19.50
C PRO A 180 -7.10 -6.73 20.90
N GLU A 181 -6.87 -5.67 21.68
CA GLU A 181 -7.46 -5.50 23.02
C GLU A 181 -9.00 -5.53 22.97
N PRO A 182 -9.64 -6.46 23.69
CA PRO A 182 -11.09 -6.55 23.69
C PRO A 182 -11.79 -5.31 24.27
N HIS A 183 -13.01 -5.02 23.81
CA HIS A 183 -13.87 -3.98 24.42
C HIS A 183 -14.21 -4.30 25.88
N THR A 184 -14.43 -5.58 26.19
CA THR A 184 -14.69 -6.04 27.56
C THR A 184 -13.94 -7.32 27.81
N SER A 185 -13.02 -7.28 28.78
CA SER A 185 -12.26 -8.44 29.24
C SER A 185 -12.13 -8.43 30.77
N LYS A 186 -12.13 -9.63 31.36
CA LYS A 186 -11.75 -9.87 32.75
C LYS A 186 -10.70 -10.96 32.77
N TYR A 187 -9.46 -10.57 33.01
CA TYR A 187 -8.34 -11.51 33.13
C TYR A 187 -8.04 -11.77 34.61
N THR A 188 -7.90 -13.02 35.01
CA THR A 188 -7.42 -13.38 36.36
C THR A 188 -5.94 -13.75 36.33
N ASP A 189 -5.27 -13.81 37.47
CA ASP A 189 -3.90 -14.34 37.57
C ASP A 189 -3.85 -15.87 37.73
N ASN A 190 -5.02 -16.52 37.63
CA ASN A 190 -5.13 -17.97 37.70
C ASN A 190 -5.02 -18.60 36.31
N PHE A 191 -4.31 -19.72 36.25
CA PHE A 191 -4.10 -20.49 35.03
C PHE A 191 -4.50 -21.95 35.25
N VAL A 192 -4.98 -22.59 34.20
CA VAL A 192 -5.26 -24.02 34.16
C VAL A 192 -4.20 -24.69 33.29
N GLN A 193 -3.52 -25.70 33.85
CA GLN A 193 -2.54 -26.49 33.12
C GLN A 193 -3.25 -27.38 32.10
N LEU A 194 -2.80 -27.31 30.85
CA LEU A 194 -3.35 -28.08 29.74
C LEU A 194 -2.36 -29.12 29.25
N GLN A 195 -2.70 -30.39 29.43
CA GLN A 195 -2.03 -31.50 28.74
C GLN A 195 -2.95 -32.14 27.70
N LYS A 196 -4.23 -32.26 28.05
CA LYS A 196 -5.25 -32.88 27.22
C LYS A 196 -6.55 -32.10 27.30
N VAL A 197 -7.21 -31.91 26.17
CA VAL A 197 -8.49 -31.21 26.06
C VAL A 197 -9.50 -32.02 25.26
N ASN A 198 -10.78 -31.86 25.56
CA ASN A 198 -11.89 -32.43 24.83
C ASN A 198 -12.55 -31.34 23.96
N LEU A 199 -13.16 -31.73 22.84
CA LEU A 199 -13.97 -30.82 22.01
C LEU A 199 -15.46 -31.13 22.16
N SER A 200 -16.24 -30.07 22.17
CA SER A 200 -17.70 -30.12 22.02
C SER A 200 -18.09 -29.10 20.96
N LEU A 201 -18.78 -29.53 19.91
CA LEU A 201 -19.01 -28.73 18.71
C LEU A 201 -20.50 -28.48 18.52
N GLY A 202 -20.87 -27.23 18.29
CA GLY A 202 -22.21 -26.82 17.91
C GLY A 202 -22.63 -27.44 16.57
N SER A 203 -23.93 -27.51 16.33
CA SER A 203 -24.51 -28.23 15.18
C SER A 203 -24.08 -27.76 13.78
N LYS A 204 -23.49 -26.55 13.69
CA LYS A 204 -22.97 -25.96 12.45
C LYS A 204 -21.45 -26.10 12.28
N ILE A 205 -20.75 -26.69 13.24
CA ILE A 205 -19.30 -26.87 13.24
C ILE A 205 -19.00 -28.36 13.08
N SER A 206 -18.25 -28.71 12.03
CA SER A 206 -17.78 -30.09 11.82
C SER A 206 -16.38 -30.30 12.40
N GLU A 207 -15.99 -31.56 12.59
CA GLU A 207 -14.62 -31.91 13.02
C GLU A 207 -13.54 -31.47 12.02
N ASP A 208 -13.92 -31.37 10.74
CA ASP A 208 -13.09 -30.90 9.64
C ASP A 208 -13.22 -29.39 9.42
N ASP A 209 -13.88 -28.62 10.29
CA ASP A 209 -13.98 -27.17 10.15
C ASP A 209 -12.59 -26.51 10.23
N ALA A 210 -12.34 -25.47 9.43
CA ALA A 210 -11.04 -24.79 9.39
C ALA A 210 -10.63 -24.20 10.75
N ARG A 211 -11.60 -23.74 11.55
CA ARG A 211 -11.37 -23.22 12.91
C ARG A 211 -10.95 -24.34 13.86
N VAL A 212 -11.52 -25.53 13.70
CA VAL A 212 -11.12 -26.73 14.47
C VAL A 212 -9.74 -27.21 14.04
N ARG A 213 -9.42 -27.21 12.73
CA ARG A 213 -8.07 -27.52 12.22
C ARG A 213 -7.02 -26.55 12.77
N LEU A 214 -7.28 -25.25 12.70
CA LEU A 214 -6.41 -24.22 13.27
C LEU A 214 -6.13 -24.50 14.75
N LEU A 215 -7.19 -24.69 15.54
CA LEU A 215 -7.07 -24.98 16.97
C LEU A 215 -6.22 -26.22 17.23
N LYS A 216 -6.50 -27.33 16.54
CA LYS A 216 -5.74 -28.59 16.65
C LYS A 216 -4.27 -28.41 16.31
N THR A 217 -3.97 -27.71 15.21
CA THR A 217 -2.58 -27.42 14.80
C THR A 217 -1.83 -26.63 15.87
N LYS A 218 -2.42 -25.55 16.39
CA LYS A 218 -1.75 -24.68 17.37
C LYS A 218 -1.54 -25.38 18.71
N PHE A 219 -2.55 -26.11 19.19
CA PHE A 219 -2.45 -26.86 20.44
C PHE A 219 -1.41 -27.98 20.33
N ALA A 220 -1.33 -28.66 19.18
CA ALA A 220 -0.28 -29.65 18.94
C ALA A 220 1.13 -29.02 19.02
N ARG A 221 1.33 -27.83 18.44
CA ARG A 221 2.59 -27.06 18.59
C ARG A 221 2.89 -26.75 20.05
N PHE A 222 1.88 -26.44 20.86
CA PHE A 222 2.02 -26.17 22.29
C PHE A 222 2.15 -27.45 23.14
N GLY A 223 2.13 -28.66 22.54
CA GLY A 223 2.19 -29.92 23.29
C GLY A 223 0.89 -30.27 24.03
N ILE A 224 -0.25 -29.71 23.61
CA ILE A 224 -1.58 -29.98 24.16
C ILE A 224 -2.32 -30.93 23.22
N ALA A 225 -2.69 -32.11 23.71
CA ALA A 225 -3.35 -33.13 22.89
C ALA A 225 -4.88 -33.05 22.97
N PHE A 226 -5.57 -33.42 21.89
CA PHE A 226 -7.01 -33.63 21.91
C PHE A 226 -7.33 -35.07 22.30
N GLN A 227 -8.17 -35.26 23.33
CA GLN A 227 -8.62 -36.56 23.78
C GLN A 227 -10.09 -36.51 24.25
N LYS A 228 -10.89 -37.47 23.78
CA LYS A 228 -12.26 -37.65 24.25
C LYS A 228 -12.31 -37.81 25.78
N ASN A 229 -13.27 -37.16 26.42
CA ASN A 229 -13.48 -37.15 27.87
C ASN A 229 -12.30 -36.58 28.70
N ALA A 230 -11.40 -35.81 28.09
CA ALA A 230 -10.44 -35.02 28.88
C ALA A 230 -11.19 -34.03 29.80
N PRO A 231 -10.65 -33.74 31.00
CA PRO A 231 -11.36 -32.97 32.02
C PRO A 231 -11.64 -31.52 31.61
N PHE A 232 -10.80 -30.94 30.75
CA PHE A 232 -10.99 -29.60 30.21
C PHE A 232 -11.68 -29.69 28.84
N THR A 233 -12.91 -29.19 28.73
CA THR A 233 -13.67 -29.20 27.47
C THR A 233 -13.68 -27.83 26.81
N ILE A 234 -13.44 -27.77 25.50
CA ILE A 234 -13.60 -26.58 24.67
C ILE A 234 -14.89 -26.74 23.87
N SER A 235 -15.89 -25.92 24.18
CA SER A 235 -17.18 -25.84 23.48
C SER A 235 -17.14 -24.73 22.44
N ILE A 236 -17.49 -25.04 21.18
CA ILE A 236 -17.49 -24.07 20.07
C ILE A 236 -18.89 -23.94 19.48
N ASP A 237 -19.49 -22.75 19.56
CA ASP A 237 -20.81 -22.38 19.00
C ASP A 237 -21.97 -23.29 19.45
N GLU A 238 -21.96 -23.74 20.70
CA GLU A 238 -23.04 -24.56 21.27
C GLU A 238 -24.26 -23.74 21.73
N GLY A 239 -24.19 -22.41 21.71
CA GLY A 239 -25.28 -21.52 22.13
C GLY A 239 -25.43 -21.37 23.65
N THR A 240 -24.46 -21.84 24.44
CA THR A 240 -24.45 -21.71 25.91
C THR A 240 -23.92 -20.37 26.41
N LEU A 241 -23.20 -19.65 25.55
CA LEU A 241 -22.74 -18.29 25.76
C LEU A 241 -23.40 -17.37 24.72
N LYS A 242 -23.66 -16.11 25.06
CA LYS A 242 -24.22 -15.13 24.12
C LYS A 242 -23.11 -14.20 23.60
N ALA A 243 -22.91 -14.20 22.29
CA ALA A 243 -22.07 -13.22 21.59
C ALA A 243 -22.79 -11.87 21.46
N PRO A 244 -22.04 -10.75 21.36
CA PRO A 244 -22.63 -9.44 21.11
C PRO A 244 -23.23 -9.42 19.70
N GLU A 245 -24.42 -8.81 19.55
CA GLU A 245 -25.16 -8.75 18.28
C GLU A 245 -24.56 -7.68 17.34
N LYS A 246 -23.31 -7.90 16.91
CA LYS A 246 -22.50 -7.00 16.07
C LYS A 246 -21.71 -7.82 15.05
N GLU A 247 -21.48 -7.28 13.85
CA GLU A 247 -20.63 -7.92 12.82
C GLU A 247 -19.26 -8.27 13.43
N GLU A 248 -18.80 -9.49 13.19
CA GLU A 248 -17.58 -10.07 13.76
C GLU A 248 -17.55 -10.22 15.30
N GLY A 249 -18.70 -10.02 15.97
CA GLY A 249 -18.81 -10.09 17.41
C GLY A 249 -18.62 -11.51 17.96
N TYR A 250 -17.96 -11.63 19.12
CA TYR A 250 -17.75 -12.91 19.78
C TYR A 250 -17.67 -12.79 21.30
N ALA A 251 -17.85 -13.93 21.97
CA ALA A 251 -17.65 -14.08 23.39
C ALA A 251 -16.82 -15.34 23.68
N LEU A 252 -16.00 -15.25 24.73
CA LEU A 252 -15.14 -16.33 25.23
C LEU A 252 -15.17 -16.35 26.76
N SER A 253 -15.40 -17.52 27.34
CA SER A 253 -15.28 -17.75 28.78
C SER A 253 -14.37 -18.94 29.05
N VAL A 254 -13.29 -18.73 29.81
CA VAL A 254 -12.39 -19.79 30.30
C VAL A 254 -12.54 -19.93 31.80
N THR A 255 -12.90 -21.12 32.28
CA THR A 255 -12.98 -21.49 33.70
C THR A 255 -11.98 -22.60 34.02
N LYS A 256 -12.06 -23.19 35.22
CA LYS A 256 -11.23 -24.35 35.58
C LYS A 256 -11.63 -25.62 34.83
N GLU A 257 -12.90 -25.71 34.45
CA GLU A 257 -13.55 -26.88 33.87
C GLU A 257 -13.49 -26.89 32.34
N GLY A 258 -13.32 -25.73 31.71
CA GLY A 258 -13.31 -25.66 30.25
C GLY A 258 -13.31 -24.24 29.68
N ALA A 259 -13.47 -24.17 28.37
CA ALA A 259 -13.66 -22.93 27.63
C ALA A 259 -14.92 -23.01 26.77
N VAL A 260 -15.68 -21.92 26.72
CA VAL A 260 -16.87 -21.78 25.87
C VAL A 260 -16.66 -20.62 24.90
N LEU A 261 -16.83 -20.90 23.61
CA LEU A 261 -16.64 -19.97 22.50
C LEU A 261 -17.96 -19.77 21.77
N GLN A 262 -18.36 -18.52 21.54
CA GLN A 262 -19.53 -18.19 20.74
C GLN A 262 -19.22 -17.03 19.79
N GLY A 263 -19.46 -17.22 18.50
CA GLY A 263 -19.53 -16.13 17.51
C GLY A 263 -20.96 -15.65 17.26
N TYR A 264 -21.11 -14.38 16.89
CA TYR A 264 -22.35 -13.84 16.31
C TYR A 264 -22.53 -14.31 14.86
N ASP A 265 -21.43 -14.33 14.10
CA ASP A 265 -21.34 -14.81 12.74
C ASP A 265 -20.10 -15.73 12.57
N LYS A 266 -19.87 -16.22 11.35
CA LYS A 266 -18.77 -17.17 11.06
C LYS A 266 -17.40 -16.62 11.50
N ILE A 267 -17.13 -15.35 11.22
CA ILE A 267 -15.85 -14.72 11.50
C ILE A 267 -15.72 -14.37 13.00
N GLY A 268 -16.81 -14.03 13.69
CA GLY A 268 -16.85 -13.95 15.15
C GLY A 268 -16.43 -15.26 15.81
N THR A 269 -16.89 -16.41 15.32
CA THR A 269 -16.43 -17.72 15.83
C THR A 269 -14.93 -17.91 15.59
N THR A 270 -14.41 -17.47 14.43
CA THR A 270 -12.96 -17.45 14.17
C THR A 270 -12.22 -16.62 15.21
N TRP A 271 -12.72 -15.42 15.55
CA TRP A 271 -12.14 -14.54 16.57
C TRP A 271 -12.21 -15.11 17.98
N ALA A 272 -13.24 -15.88 18.32
CA ALA A 272 -13.30 -16.62 19.58
C ALA A 272 -12.19 -17.68 19.66
N VAL A 273 -11.99 -18.47 18.59
CA VAL A 273 -10.94 -19.49 18.49
C VAL A 273 -9.55 -18.87 18.53
N VAL A 274 -9.31 -17.80 17.78
CA VAL A 274 -8.03 -17.06 17.81
C VAL A 274 -7.74 -16.53 19.21
N SER A 275 -8.74 -15.93 19.88
CA SER A 275 -8.58 -15.39 21.23
C SER A 275 -8.28 -16.49 22.24
N LEU A 276 -8.91 -17.66 22.10
CA LEU A 276 -8.61 -18.84 22.92
C LEU A 276 -7.14 -19.26 22.79
N ILE A 277 -6.62 -19.29 21.55
CA ILE A 277 -5.21 -19.61 21.27
C ILE A 277 -4.30 -18.55 21.91
N GLN A 278 -4.65 -17.26 21.83
CA GLN A 278 -3.85 -16.16 22.36
C GLN A 278 -3.83 -16.11 23.90
N VAL A 279 -4.83 -16.62 24.62
CA VAL A 279 -4.85 -16.65 26.10
C VAL A 279 -4.09 -17.83 26.72
N ILE A 280 -3.38 -18.62 25.90
CA ILE A 280 -2.47 -19.68 26.35
C ILE A 280 -1.07 -19.11 26.55
N ASP A 281 -0.51 -19.33 27.74
CA ASP A 281 0.92 -19.19 27.99
C ASP A 281 1.63 -20.42 27.41
N GLN A 282 2.20 -20.26 26.22
CA GLN A 282 2.87 -21.32 25.47
C GLN A 282 4.09 -21.89 26.21
N SER A 283 4.75 -21.09 27.06
CA SER A 283 5.92 -21.54 27.82
C SER A 283 5.56 -22.44 28.99
N LYS A 284 4.32 -22.32 29.48
CA LYS A 284 3.82 -23.05 30.65
C LYS A 284 2.75 -24.09 30.30
N ASN A 285 2.36 -24.20 29.03
CA ASN A 285 1.22 -24.99 28.56
C ASN A 285 -0.03 -24.73 29.40
N ALA A 286 -0.28 -23.47 29.75
CA ALA A 286 -1.31 -23.09 30.69
C ALA A 286 -2.23 -22.04 30.09
N ILE A 287 -3.54 -22.25 30.21
CA ILE A 287 -4.54 -21.29 29.73
C ILE A 287 -4.96 -20.36 30.86
N ARG A 288 -5.08 -19.07 30.56
CA ARG A 288 -5.53 -18.06 31.51
C ARG A 288 -7.04 -18.13 31.72
N ILE A 289 -7.49 -18.10 32.98
CA ILE A 289 -8.91 -17.96 33.29
C ILE A 289 -9.34 -16.52 32.99
N CYS A 290 -10.33 -16.37 32.11
CA CYS A 290 -10.83 -15.07 31.65
C CYS A 290 -12.26 -15.10 31.12
N GLU A 291 -12.89 -13.92 31.08
CA GLU A 291 -14.12 -13.65 30.33
C GLU A 291 -13.83 -12.56 29.29
N ILE A 292 -14.32 -12.73 28.06
CA ILE A 292 -14.17 -11.78 26.95
C ILE A 292 -15.52 -11.65 26.24
N ASN A 293 -15.92 -10.41 25.95
CA ASN A 293 -17.08 -10.07 25.12
C ASN A 293 -16.70 -8.91 24.22
N ASP A 294 -16.66 -9.13 22.90
CA ASP A 294 -15.81 -8.31 22.03
C ASP A 294 -16.30 -8.25 20.57
N TRP A 295 -15.94 -7.16 19.88
CA TRP A 295 -16.29 -6.85 18.48
C TRP A 295 -15.41 -5.70 17.96
N PRO A 296 -15.18 -5.56 16.64
CA PRO A 296 -14.50 -4.39 16.09
C PRO A 296 -15.44 -3.17 16.00
N VAL A 297 -14.92 -1.95 16.22
CA VAL A 297 -15.64 -0.71 15.87
C VAL A 297 -15.76 -0.54 14.36
N THR A 298 -14.71 -0.86 13.61
CA THR A 298 -14.70 -0.86 12.14
C THR A 298 -14.45 -2.28 11.63
N PRO A 299 -15.47 -2.97 11.10
CA PRO A 299 -15.29 -4.26 10.40
C PRO A 299 -14.60 -4.06 9.05
N GLN A 300 -14.35 -5.14 8.29
CA GLN A 300 -13.68 -5.08 6.98
C GLN A 300 -12.35 -4.31 6.99
N ARG A 301 -11.41 -4.79 7.82
CA ARG A 301 -10.12 -4.14 8.07
C ARG A 301 -8.95 -5.06 7.74
N GLY A 302 -7.96 -4.55 7.02
CA GLY A 302 -6.73 -5.26 6.72
C GLY A 302 -5.89 -4.71 5.59
N ALA A 303 -5.13 -5.58 4.93
CA ALA A 303 -4.12 -5.22 3.93
C ALA A 303 -4.67 -5.23 2.50
N LEU A 304 -4.09 -4.41 1.62
CA LEU A 304 -4.42 -4.43 0.20
C LEU A 304 -3.64 -5.45 -0.64
N MET A 305 -2.58 -6.04 -0.09
CA MET A 305 -1.80 -7.08 -0.75
C MET A 305 -1.45 -8.18 0.25
N SER A 306 -1.44 -9.42 -0.22
CA SER A 306 -1.17 -10.59 0.60
C SER A 306 -0.51 -11.71 -0.21
N ASP A 307 0.11 -12.65 0.50
CA ASP A 307 0.59 -13.92 -0.01
C ASP A 307 0.09 -15.07 0.89
N SER A 308 0.49 -16.31 0.58
CA SER A 308 0.16 -17.51 1.37
C SER A 308 0.45 -17.42 2.88
N ARG A 309 1.52 -16.72 3.27
CA ARG A 309 1.92 -16.57 4.68
C ARG A 309 1.00 -15.59 5.42
N SER A 310 0.33 -14.71 4.68
CA SER A 310 -0.56 -13.70 5.24
C SER A 310 -1.79 -14.28 5.94
N MET A 311 -2.13 -15.54 5.70
CA MET A 311 -3.26 -16.20 6.40
C MET A 311 -3.08 -16.19 7.92
N GLU A 312 -1.90 -16.59 8.42
CA GLU A 312 -1.64 -16.58 9.86
C GLU A 312 -1.57 -15.15 10.41
N VAL A 313 -0.97 -14.22 9.66
CA VAL A 313 -0.97 -12.80 10.04
C VAL A 313 -2.41 -12.33 10.21
N ALA A 314 -3.28 -12.58 9.22
CA ALA A 314 -4.66 -12.15 9.25
C ALA A 314 -5.43 -12.74 10.43
N LEU A 315 -5.23 -14.03 10.73
CA LEU A 315 -5.85 -14.68 11.88
C LEU A 315 -5.41 -14.02 13.20
N PHE A 316 -4.10 -13.84 13.42
CA PHE A 316 -3.57 -13.35 14.69
C PHE A 316 -3.55 -11.82 14.85
N SER A 317 -3.81 -11.05 13.78
CA SER A 317 -4.16 -9.63 13.82
C SER A 317 -5.67 -9.38 13.76
N LYS A 318 -6.47 -10.46 13.75
CA LYS A 318 -7.92 -10.48 13.50
C LYS A 318 -8.38 -9.74 12.24
N THR A 319 -7.55 -9.64 11.21
CA THR A 319 -7.88 -8.98 9.94
C THR A 319 -9.09 -9.64 9.28
N SER A 320 -10.12 -8.87 8.96
CA SER A 320 -11.37 -9.38 8.37
C SER A 320 -11.54 -9.12 6.88
N MET A 321 -10.64 -8.33 6.31
CA MET A 321 -10.52 -8.08 4.88
C MET A 321 -9.07 -8.26 4.44
N VAL A 322 -8.85 -9.07 3.42
CA VAL A 322 -7.56 -9.22 2.76
C VAL A 322 -7.78 -8.98 1.27
N SER A 323 -6.85 -8.29 0.62
CA SER A 323 -6.90 -8.13 -0.82
C SER A 323 -5.59 -8.51 -1.48
N ASP A 324 -5.66 -8.72 -2.79
CA ASP A 324 -4.54 -8.65 -3.69
C ASP A 324 -4.92 -7.73 -4.84
N GLN A 325 -4.44 -6.48 -4.82
CA GLN A 325 -4.72 -5.48 -5.86
C GLN A 325 -4.29 -5.92 -7.27
N GLY A 326 -3.36 -6.88 -7.39
CA GLY A 326 -2.75 -7.27 -8.64
C GLY A 326 -2.88 -8.76 -8.95
N ALA A 327 -3.91 -9.42 -8.42
CA ALA A 327 -4.04 -10.87 -8.33
C ALA A 327 -3.75 -11.63 -9.64
N LEU A 328 -4.31 -11.17 -10.76
CA LEU A 328 -3.99 -11.73 -12.10
C LEU A 328 -3.03 -10.84 -12.90
N THR A 329 -2.92 -9.55 -12.55
CA THR A 329 -2.11 -8.57 -13.29
C THR A 329 -0.61 -8.77 -13.10
N GLN A 330 -0.17 -9.06 -11.86
CA GLN A 330 1.23 -9.32 -11.55
C GLN A 330 1.73 -10.61 -12.20
N ASN A 331 0.80 -11.47 -12.58
CA ASN A 331 1.08 -12.78 -13.11
C ASN A 331 0.87 -12.88 -14.62
N TRP A 332 0.26 -11.90 -15.29
CA TRP A 332 0.23 -11.83 -16.76
C TRP A 332 -0.69 -12.88 -17.41
N GLY A 333 -1.96 -12.90 -17.02
CA GLY A 333 -3.04 -13.55 -17.78
C GLY A 333 -3.79 -14.68 -17.07
N GLU A 334 -4.88 -15.13 -17.69
CA GLU A 334 -5.79 -16.17 -17.19
C GLU A 334 -5.29 -17.57 -17.57
N THR A 335 -4.25 -18.03 -16.89
CA THR A 335 -3.77 -19.43 -16.98
C THR A 335 -4.17 -20.18 -15.71
N PRO A 336 -4.24 -21.52 -15.73
CA PRO A 336 -4.66 -22.30 -14.56
C PRO A 336 -3.89 -21.98 -13.28
N LEU A 337 -2.56 -21.89 -13.33
CA LEU A 337 -1.73 -21.63 -12.16
C LEU A 337 -2.00 -20.24 -11.59
N ARG A 338 -2.17 -19.24 -12.45
CA ARG A 338 -2.42 -17.85 -12.07
C ARG A 338 -3.84 -17.62 -11.60
N PHE A 339 -4.81 -18.31 -12.20
CA PHE A 339 -6.17 -18.28 -11.69
C PHE A 339 -6.26 -19.02 -10.35
N PHE A 340 -5.45 -20.05 -10.16
CA PHE A 340 -5.32 -20.76 -8.89
C PHE A 340 -4.81 -19.84 -7.76
N THR A 341 -3.91 -18.87 -8.02
CA THR A 341 -3.50 -17.86 -7.03
C THR A 341 -4.61 -16.89 -6.63
N VAL A 342 -5.76 -16.93 -7.29
CA VAL A 342 -6.93 -16.13 -6.91
C VAL A 342 -7.99 -17.01 -6.25
N LEU A 343 -8.28 -18.16 -6.86
CA LEU A 343 -9.34 -19.03 -6.40
C LEU A 343 -9.00 -19.76 -5.10
N GLU A 344 -7.75 -20.21 -4.93
CA GLU A 344 -7.41 -20.95 -3.71
C GLU A 344 -7.38 -20.06 -2.47
N PRO A 345 -6.77 -18.86 -2.48
CA PRO A 345 -6.90 -17.93 -1.37
C PRO A 345 -8.37 -17.57 -1.07
N SER A 346 -9.18 -17.33 -2.11
CA SER A 346 -10.62 -17.06 -1.97
C SER A 346 -11.31 -18.15 -1.13
N ARG A 347 -11.07 -19.43 -1.44
CA ARG A 347 -11.62 -20.55 -0.67
C ARG A 347 -11.12 -20.55 0.76
N ARG A 348 -9.81 -20.41 0.95
CA ARG A 348 -9.16 -20.56 2.27
C ARG A 348 -9.53 -19.45 3.23
N TYR A 349 -9.63 -18.20 2.78
CA TYR A 349 -10.11 -17.10 3.62
C TYR A 349 -11.61 -17.24 3.93
N ALA A 350 -12.43 -17.69 2.98
CA ALA A 350 -13.87 -17.89 3.18
C ALA A 350 -14.21 -18.99 4.21
N GLU A 351 -13.32 -19.99 4.39
CA GLU A 351 -13.45 -20.98 5.47
C GLU A 351 -13.45 -20.34 6.86
N PHE A 352 -12.71 -19.23 7.03
CA PHE A 352 -12.65 -18.46 8.28
C PHE A 352 -13.63 -17.29 8.33
N GLY A 353 -14.38 -17.04 7.25
CA GLY A 353 -15.25 -15.87 7.11
C GLY A 353 -14.53 -14.56 6.82
N ILE A 354 -13.22 -14.61 6.54
CA ILE A 354 -12.41 -13.45 6.13
C ILE A 354 -12.73 -13.15 4.67
N SER A 355 -12.99 -11.87 4.36
CA SER A 355 -13.30 -11.45 3.00
C SER A 355 -12.00 -11.28 2.20
N PHE A 356 -11.75 -12.18 1.24
CA PHE A 356 -10.67 -12.03 0.27
C PHE A 356 -11.19 -11.26 -0.96
N TYR A 357 -10.54 -10.15 -1.32
CA TYR A 357 -10.86 -9.32 -2.47
C TYR A 357 -9.79 -9.45 -3.54
N ALA A 358 -10.14 -10.07 -4.66
CA ALA A 358 -9.31 -10.15 -5.84
C ALA A 358 -9.40 -8.83 -6.61
N GLY A 359 -8.31 -8.06 -6.63
CA GLY A 359 -8.12 -6.93 -7.53
C GLY A 359 -7.40 -7.39 -8.79
N ASP A 360 -7.92 -7.05 -9.95
CA ASP A 360 -7.23 -7.34 -11.20
C ASP A 360 -7.23 -6.14 -12.15
N ARG A 361 -6.12 -5.41 -12.11
CA ARG A 361 -5.81 -4.34 -13.05
C ARG A 361 -5.81 -4.83 -14.50
N SER A 362 -5.59 -6.12 -14.77
CA SER A 362 -5.61 -6.66 -16.14
C SER A 362 -7.02 -6.86 -16.70
N LEU A 363 -8.05 -6.76 -15.86
CA LEU A 363 -9.47 -6.77 -16.25
C LEU A 363 -10.12 -5.41 -16.10
N THR A 364 -9.71 -4.64 -15.08
CA THR A 364 -10.37 -3.38 -14.75
C THR A 364 -9.59 -2.15 -15.20
N MET A 365 -8.28 -2.23 -15.45
CA MET A 365 -7.47 -1.06 -15.77
C MET A 365 -6.78 -1.12 -17.13
N TYR A 366 -6.13 -2.23 -17.47
CA TYR A 366 -5.30 -2.37 -18.67
C TYR A 366 -5.42 -3.76 -19.31
N PRO A 367 -5.66 -3.87 -20.63
CA PRO A 367 -5.98 -2.78 -21.57
C PRO A 367 -7.31 -2.09 -21.24
N LYS A 368 -7.60 -0.95 -21.89
CA LYS A 368 -8.87 -0.21 -21.70
C LYS A 368 -10.01 -0.96 -22.38
N TYR A 369 -10.73 -1.79 -21.65
CA TYR A 369 -11.88 -2.51 -22.21
C TYR A 369 -13.04 -1.56 -22.55
N PRO A 370 -13.73 -1.74 -23.68
CA PRO A 370 -14.99 -1.06 -23.96
C PRO A 370 -16.10 -1.63 -23.07
N LEU A 371 -16.53 -0.90 -22.05
CA LEU A 371 -17.57 -1.36 -21.11
C LEU A 371 -18.96 -1.38 -21.76
N THR A 372 -19.15 -0.65 -22.87
CA THR A 372 -20.36 -0.69 -23.69
C THR A 372 -20.47 -1.96 -24.55
N SER A 373 -19.42 -2.78 -24.62
CA SER A 373 -19.42 -4.06 -25.33
C SER A 373 -19.94 -5.19 -24.44
N GLU A 374 -20.91 -5.96 -24.94
CA GLU A 374 -21.38 -7.16 -24.25
C GLU A 374 -20.29 -8.24 -24.12
N ARG A 375 -19.29 -8.25 -25.02
CA ARG A 375 -18.12 -9.15 -24.91
C ARG A 375 -17.35 -8.89 -23.61
N THR A 376 -17.14 -7.62 -23.27
CA THR A 376 -16.49 -7.22 -22.02
C THR A 376 -17.34 -7.62 -20.82
N PHE A 377 -18.65 -7.36 -20.89
CA PHE A 377 -19.58 -7.74 -19.82
C PHE A 377 -19.54 -9.24 -19.51
N GLU A 378 -19.67 -10.09 -20.52
CA GLU A 378 -19.66 -11.54 -20.33
C GLU A 378 -18.29 -12.06 -19.88
N LEU A 379 -17.18 -11.43 -20.29
CA LEU A 379 -15.84 -11.74 -19.77
C LEU A 379 -15.76 -11.45 -18.26
N HIS A 380 -16.06 -10.21 -17.85
CA HIS A 380 -16.00 -9.83 -16.43
C HIS A 380 -16.95 -10.69 -15.59
N LYS A 381 -18.19 -10.90 -16.07
CA LYS A 381 -19.17 -11.76 -15.40
C LYS A 381 -18.64 -13.18 -15.23
N LYS A 382 -18.07 -13.79 -16.28
CA LYS A 382 -17.48 -15.13 -16.20
C LYS A 382 -16.41 -15.19 -15.11
N VAL A 383 -15.40 -14.32 -15.19
CA VAL A 383 -14.24 -14.37 -14.30
C VAL A 383 -14.63 -14.07 -12.85
N PHE A 384 -15.44 -13.05 -12.63
CA PHE A 384 -15.86 -12.67 -11.28
C PHE A 384 -16.86 -13.65 -10.68
N SER A 385 -17.67 -14.33 -11.49
CA SER A 385 -18.51 -15.43 -11.00
C SER A 385 -17.67 -16.60 -10.49
N GLN A 386 -16.57 -16.96 -11.16
CA GLN A 386 -15.67 -18.01 -10.68
C GLN A 386 -15.00 -17.65 -9.34
N ILE A 387 -14.64 -16.38 -9.16
CA ILE A 387 -14.12 -15.87 -7.88
C ILE A 387 -15.20 -15.95 -6.79
N ALA A 388 -16.42 -15.51 -7.10
CA ALA A 388 -17.55 -15.57 -6.18
C ALA A 388 -17.93 -17.01 -5.78
N GLU A 389 -17.92 -17.95 -6.74
CA GLU A 389 -18.14 -19.39 -6.51
C GLU A 389 -17.07 -20.00 -5.61
N ALA A 390 -15.84 -19.48 -5.66
CA ALA A 390 -14.76 -19.86 -4.74
C ALA A 390 -14.87 -19.20 -3.36
N GLY A 391 -15.89 -18.38 -3.10
CA GLY A 391 -16.08 -17.63 -1.85
C GLY A 391 -15.31 -16.32 -1.77
N GLY A 392 -14.69 -15.90 -2.89
CA GLY A 392 -13.97 -14.63 -3.01
C GLY A 392 -14.88 -13.45 -3.36
N ASN A 393 -14.29 -12.27 -3.32
CA ASN A 393 -14.93 -10.99 -3.62
C ASN A 393 -14.06 -10.22 -4.62
N VAL A 394 -14.60 -9.14 -5.21
CA VAL A 394 -13.88 -8.37 -6.22
C VAL A 394 -13.54 -6.97 -5.73
N LEU A 395 -12.28 -6.57 -5.94
CA LEU A 395 -11.85 -5.19 -5.87
C LEU A 395 -11.78 -4.62 -7.29
N PHE A 396 -12.75 -3.78 -7.64
CA PHE A 396 -12.86 -3.18 -8.96
C PHE A 396 -12.12 -1.84 -8.99
N LEU A 397 -10.95 -1.79 -9.65
CA LEU A 397 -10.01 -0.66 -9.59
C LEU A 397 -10.06 0.21 -10.84
N TYR A 398 -10.22 1.53 -10.61
CA TYR A 398 -10.04 2.59 -11.61
C TYR A 398 -9.11 3.72 -11.13
N ASP A 399 -8.39 3.52 -10.02
CA ASP A 399 -7.40 4.48 -9.52
C ASP A 399 -6.36 4.82 -10.59
N ASP A 400 -6.02 6.10 -10.72
CA ASP A 400 -4.95 6.67 -11.57
C ASP A 400 -5.03 6.45 -13.09
N VAL A 401 -5.91 5.56 -13.60
CA VAL A 401 -5.76 5.05 -14.97
C VAL A 401 -7.05 4.88 -15.76
N ARG A 402 -8.24 5.23 -15.24
CA ARG A 402 -9.49 5.07 -16.02
C ARG A 402 -9.46 5.75 -17.40
N TYR A 403 -8.72 6.85 -17.54
CA TYR A 403 -8.64 7.69 -18.73
C TYR A 403 -7.36 7.45 -19.56
N PRO A 404 -7.39 7.72 -20.88
CA PRO A 404 -8.57 8.03 -21.68
C PRO A 404 -9.55 6.85 -21.75
N LEU A 405 -10.83 7.15 -21.98
CA LEU A 405 -11.85 6.11 -22.19
C LEU A 405 -11.64 5.42 -23.53
N HIS A 406 -12.11 4.18 -23.66
CA HIS A 406 -12.09 3.48 -24.94
C HIS A 406 -12.98 4.21 -25.97
N GLU A 407 -12.54 4.27 -27.23
CA GLU A 407 -13.26 5.04 -28.27
C GLU A 407 -14.70 4.57 -28.47
N GLN A 408 -14.96 3.27 -28.35
CA GLN A 408 -16.31 2.71 -28.43
C GLN A 408 -17.23 3.23 -27.31
N ASP A 409 -16.69 3.39 -26.09
CA ASP A 409 -17.47 3.93 -24.97
C ASP A 409 -17.79 5.40 -25.24
N LEU A 410 -16.84 6.20 -25.74
CA LEU A 410 -17.06 7.60 -26.11
C LEU A 410 -18.09 7.77 -27.25
N LYS A 411 -18.20 6.82 -28.16
CA LYS A 411 -19.21 6.85 -29.24
C LYS A 411 -20.64 6.66 -28.71
N LEU A 412 -20.81 5.82 -27.68
CA LEU A 412 -22.11 5.40 -27.17
C LEU A 412 -22.53 6.11 -25.88
N LYS A 413 -21.56 6.64 -25.13
CA LYS A 413 -21.72 7.31 -23.86
C LYS A 413 -20.92 8.61 -23.88
N LYS A 414 -21.42 9.63 -23.19
CA LYS A 414 -20.80 10.96 -23.17
C LYS A 414 -19.45 10.96 -22.46
N ASN A 415 -19.37 10.32 -21.30
CA ASN A 415 -18.22 10.25 -20.42
C ASN A 415 -18.39 9.07 -19.44
N SER A 416 -17.48 8.89 -18.50
CA SER A 416 -17.50 7.77 -17.55
C SER A 416 -18.58 7.92 -16.47
N ALA A 417 -18.98 9.15 -16.11
CA ALA A 417 -20.13 9.40 -15.24
C ALA A 417 -21.46 8.86 -15.81
N ALA A 418 -21.57 8.61 -17.12
CA ALA A 418 -22.77 8.03 -17.73
C ALA A 418 -22.71 6.49 -17.92
N LEU A 419 -21.67 5.84 -17.37
CA LEU A 419 -21.31 4.47 -17.73
C LEU A 419 -20.85 3.62 -16.53
N ASP A 420 -19.84 4.08 -15.78
CA ASP A 420 -19.10 3.22 -14.85
C ASP A 420 -20.02 2.66 -13.75
N ALA A 421 -20.81 3.51 -13.09
CA ALA A 421 -21.72 3.09 -12.02
C ALA A 421 -22.78 2.09 -12.52
N GLN A 422 -23.41 2.36 -13.67
CA GLN A 422 -24.40 1.46 -14.27
C GLN A 422 -23.80 0.10 -14.62
N TYR A 423 -22.59 0.10 -15.21
CA TYR A 423 -21.90 -1.12 -15.60
C TYR A 423 -21.55 -1.99 -14.38
N VAL A 424 -20.91 -1.37 -13.38
CA VAL A 424 -20.49 -2.05 -12.15
C VAL A 424 -21.72 -2.58 -11.39
N THR A 425 -22.79 -1.80 -11.28
CA THR A 425 -24.09 -2.24 -10.71
C THR A 425 -24.67 -3.43 -11.45
N ARG A 426 -24.73 -3.40 -12.79
CA ARG A 426 -25.25 -4.50 -13.61
C ARG A 426 -24.46 -5.77 -13.33
N LEU A 427 -23.14 -5.68 -13.36
CA LEU A 427 -22.23 -6.80 -13.15
C LEU A 427 -22.41 -7.41 -11.75
N PHE A 428 -22.38 -6.58 -10.71
CA PHE A 428 -22.59 -7.00 -9.32
C PHE A 428 -23.92 -7.74 -9.12
N ARG A 429 -25.02 -7.18 -9.65
CA ARG A 429 -26.35 -7.79 -9.55
C ARG A 429 -26.44 -9.12 -10.27
N GLU A 430 -25.85 -9.25 -11.45
CA GLU A 430 -25.85 -10.51 -12.19
C GLU A 430 -25.10 -11.61 -11.43
N ILE A 431 -23.94 -11.31 -10.84
CA ILE A 431 -23.16 -12.28 -10.06
C ILE A 431 -23.93 -12.69 -8.79
N ARG A 432 -24.59 -11.75 -8.10
CA ARG A 432 -25.36 -12.05 -6.89
C ARG A 432 -26.59 -12.93 -7.10
N LYS A 433 -27.04 -13.12 -8.35
CA LYS A 433 -28.09 -14.11 -8.66
C LYS A 433 -27.66 -15.54 -8.30
N THR A 434 -26.37 -15.86 -8.45
CA THR A 434 -25.82 -17.19 -8.15
C THR A 434 -24.96 -17.20 -6.88
N ALA A 435 -24.43 -16.05 -6.47
CA ALA A 435 -23.64 -15.89 -5.25
C ALA A 435 -24.18 -14.75 -4.36
N PRO A 436 -25.26 -14.96 -3.58
CA PRO A 436 -25.93 -13.87 -2.84
C PRO A 436 -25.07 -13.12 -1.82
N THR A 437 -24.03 -13.77 -1.29
CA THR A 437 -23.08 -13.21 -0.31
C THR A 437 -21.88 -12.52 -0.96
N PHE A 438 -21.79 -12.49 -2.29
CA PHE A 438 -20.70 -11.83 -3.02
C PHE A 438 -20.66 -10.34 -2.70
N ARG A 439 -19.47 -9.84 -2.38
CA ARG A 439 -19.18 -8.42 -2.13
C ARG A 439 -18.31 -7.86 -3.24
N MET A 440 -18.41 -6.54 -3.42
CA MET A 440 -17.56 -5.79 -4.32
C MET A 440 -17.17 -4.47 -3.66
N ILE A 441 -15.89 -4.11 -3.77
CA ILE A 441 -15.42 -2.75 -3.48
C ILE A 441 -15.06 -2.10 -4.82
N PHE A 442 -15.57 -0.90 -5.06
CA PHE A 442 -15.24 -0.09 -6.21
C PHE A 442 -14.31 1.06 -5.80
N CYS A 443 -13.16 1.19 -6.47
CA CYS A 443 -12.29 2.35 -6.35
C CYS A 443 -12.48 3.25 -7.58
N PRO A 444 -13.24 4.35 -7.48
CA PRO A 444 -13.46 5.26 -8.60
C PRO A 444 -12.17 6.00 -9.00
N PRO A 445 -12.08 6.62 -10.19
CA PRO A 445 -10.95 7.48 -10.54
C PRO A 445 -10.81 8.70 -9.62
N PHE A 446 -11.92 9.18 -9.06
CA PHE A 446 -11.96 10.30 -8.12
C PHE A 446 -12.07 9.82 -6.67
N TYR A 447 -11.14 9.00 -6.22
CA TYR A 447 -11.18 8.32 -4.91
C TYR A 447 -10.61 9.14 -3.74
N TRP A 448 -10.53 10.46 -3.86
CA TRP A 448 -10.21 11.36 -2.76
C TRP A 448 -10.89 12.71 -2.94
N GLY A 449 -10.89 13.52 -1.88
CA GLY A 449 -11.50 14.84 -1.87
C GLY A 449 -12.26 15.10 -0.57
N PRO A 450 -12.71 16.35 -0.33
CA PRO A 450 -12.91 17.38 -1.36
C PRO A 450 -11.69 18.26 -1.66
N TYR A 451 -10.62 18.18 -0.86
CA TYR A 451 -9.47 19.06 -1.02
C TYR A 451 -8.45 18.46 -2.01
N TYR A 452 -7.71 19.32 -2.71
CA TYR A 452 -6.69 18.94 -3.70
C TYR A 452 -7.23 18.42 -5.04
N ALA A 453 -7.67 19.36 -5.90
CA ALA A 453 -8.34 19.10 -7.17
C ALA A 453 -7.53 19.48 -8.44
N GLY A 454 -6.21 19.71 -8.35
CA GLY A 454 -5.42 20.10 -9.53
C GLY A 454 -5.46 19.05 -10.66
N ILE A 455 -5.31 17.78 -10.30
CA ILE A 455 -5.46 16.68 -11.26
C ILE A 455 -6.91 16.48 -11.70
N PHE A 456 -7.90 16.71 -10.82
CA PHE A 456 -9.31 16.63 -11.20
C PHE A 456 -9.71 17.71 -12.20
N LYS A 457 -9.25 18.96 -12.00
CA LYS A 457 -9.38 20.05 -12.98
C LYS A 457 -8.69 19.71 -14.30
N SER A 458 -7.52 19.07 -14.24
CA SER A 458 -6.85 18.58 -15.44
C SER A 458 -7.64 17.47 -16.14
N MET A 459 -8.25 16.55 -15.40
CA MET A 459 -9.10 15.50 -15.97
C MET A 459 -10.39 16.07 -16.57
N GLU A 460 -11.04 17.02 -15.89
CA GLU A 460 -12.18 17.78 -16.42
C GLU A 460 -11.84 18.42 -17.76
N LYS A 461 -10.70 19.12 -17.83
CA LYS A 461 -10.23 19.77 -19.04
C LYS A 461 -9.85 18.79 -20.16
N ASN A 462 -9.12 17.72 -19.82
CA ASN A 462 -8.51 16.83 -20.82
C ASN A 462 -9.43 15.70 -21.28
N HIS A 463 -10.43 15.33 -20.48
CA HIS A 463 -11.25 14.13 -20.72
C HIS A 463 -12.76 14.39 -20.66
N ASN A 464 -13.19 15.66 -20.53
CA ASN A 464 -14.61 16.03 -20.46
C ASN A 464 -15.36 15.27 -19.34
N GLU A 465 -14.70 15.09 -18.20
CA GLU A 465 -15.26 14.40 -17.05
C GLU A 465 -15.37 15.32 -15.84
N SER A 466 -16.61 15.61 -15.43
CA SER A 466 -16.89 16.44 -14.26
C SER A 466 -16.81 15.61 -12.98
N TRP A 467 -15.97 16.04 -12.03
CA TRP A 467 -15.87 15.38 -10.73
C TRP A 467 -17.23 15.34 -10.01
N THR A 468 -17.96 16.46 -10.08
CA THR A 468 -19.29 16.59 -9.47
C THR A 468 -20.30 15.66 -10.14
N ASP A 469 -20.30 15.58 -11.47
CA ASP A 469 -21.23 14.73 -12.20
C ASP A 469 -20.92 13.24 -11.97
N TYR A 470 -19.65 12.88 -11.86
CA TYR A 470 -19.22 11.52 -11.56
C TYR A 470 -19.68 11.08 -10.17
N ASN A 471 -19.45 11.90 -9.13
CA ASN A 471 -19.92 11.60 -7.78
C ASN A 471 -21.45 11.48 -7.73
N ARG A 472 -22.19 12.33 -8.44
CA ARG A 472 -23.66 12.20 -8.57
C ARG A 472 -24.06 10.84 -9.18
N SER A 473 -23.38 10.39 -10.24
CA SER A 473 -23.65 9.06 -10.81
C SER A 473 -23.38 7.93 -9.81
N LEU A 474 -22.28 7.98 -9.05
CA LEU A 474 -22.01 6.98 -8.00
C LEU A 474 -23.13 6.92 -6.95
N LYS A 475 -23.64 8.09 -6.55
CA LYS A 475 -24.73 8.23 -5.60
C LYS A 475 -26.06 7.70 -6.11
N GLU A 476 -26.40 7.99 -7.37
CA GLU A 476 -27.71 7.68 -7.96
C GLU A 476 -27.78 6.28 -8.58
N GLU A 477 -26.68 5.76 -9.11
CA GLU A 477 -26.67 4.59 -10.00
C GLU A 477 -25.84 3.40 -9.49
N LEU A 478 -24.85 3.62 -8.60
CA LEU A 478 -24.10 2.51 -8.03
C LEU A 478 -24.95 1.79 -6.99
N ASP A 479 -25.00 0.46 -7.06
CA ASP A 479 -25.74 -0.36 -6.10
C ASP A 479 -25.27 -0.07 -4.66
N PHE A 480 -26.22 0.09 -3.75
CA PHE A 480 -25.92 0.51 -2.38
C PHE A 480 -25.07 -0.51 -1.61
N ASP A 481 -25.14 -1.80 -1.98
CA ASP A 481 -24.34 -2.86 -1.36
C ASP A 481 -22.90 -2.93 -1.90
N ILE A 482 -22.51 -2.06 -2.85
CA ILE A 482 -21.14 -1.93 -3.34
C ILE A 482 -20.41 -0.88 -2.50
N ASP A 483 -19.39 -1.33 -1.77
CA ASP A 483 -18.53 -0.48 -0.97
C ASP A 483 -17.66 0.41 -1.89
N ILE A 484 -17.37 1.65 -1.46
CA ILE A 484 -16.49 2.56 -2.20
C ILE A 484 -15.20 2.79 -1.44
N PHE A 485 -14.07 2.65 -2.12
CA PHE A 485 -12.81 3.15 -1.59
C PHE A 485 -12.67 4.66 -1.74
N TRP A 486 -12.25 5.28 -0.65
CA TRP A 486 -11.94 6.70 -0.52
C TRP A 486 -10.67 6.83 0.31
N SER A 487 -9.67 7.59 -0.15
CA SER A 487 -8.39 7.74 0.55
C SER A 487 -8.37 8.92 1.54
N GLY A 488 -9.53 9.52 1.78
CA GLY A 488 -9.69 10.65 2.66
C GLY A 488 -9.84 11.96 1.90
N ILE A 489 -9.71 13.05 2.65
CA ILE A 489 -9.83 14.41 2.12
C ILE A 489 -8.86 14.71 0.97
N ARG A 490 -7.81 13.90 0.83
CA ARG A 490 -6.73 13.94 -0.17
C ARG A 490 -6.23 12.52 -0.44
N LEU A 491 -5.35 12.37 -1.45
CA LEU A 491 -4.71 11.09 -1.76
C LEU A 491 -4.02 10.43 -0.54
N VAL A 492 -3.40 11.22 0.32
CA VAL A 492 -2.76 10.77 1.56
C VAL A 492 -3.32 11.59 2.73
N SER A 493 -4.20 10.99 3.54
CA SER A 493 -4.88 11.69 4.64
C SER A 493 -4.50 11.09 6.00
N GLN A 494 -4.21 11.94 6.98
CA GLN A 494 -3.98 11.58 8.41
C GLN A 494 -4.56 12.68 9.32
N ASP A 495 -5.67 13.28 8.90
CA ASP A 495 -6.39 14.35 9.59
C ASP A 495 -7.90 14.31 9.28
N ILE A 496 -8.42 13.10 9.07
CA ILE A 496 -9.84 12.89 8.75
C ILE A 496 -10.69 13.14 10.00
N THR A 497 -11.69 14.00 9.85
CA THR A 497 -12.69 14.38 10.86
C THR A 497 -14.05 13.77 10.54
N LYS A 498 -14.98 13.82 11.49
CA LYS A 498 -16.35 13.35 11.27
C LYS A 498 -17.00 14.08 10.10
N SER A 499 -16.82 15.40 9.97
CA SER A 499 -17.38 16.18 8.87
C SER A 499 -16.87 15.77 7.49
N ASP A 500 -15.63 15.28 7.38
CA ASP A 500 -15.12 14.78 6.10
C ASP A 500 -15.78 13.47 5.70
N THR A 501 -16.04 12.61 6.69
CA THR A 501 -16.76 11.36 6.45
C THR A 501 -18.25 11.59 6.21
N ASP A 502 -18.85 12.62 6.82
CA ASP A 502 -20.20 13.07 6.48
C ASP A 502 -20.26 13.56 5.04
N TRP A 503 -19.27 14.35 4.60
CA TRP A 503 -19.15 14.77 3.21
C TRP A 503 -19.03 13.56 2.26
N ALA A 504 -18.16 12.60 2.57
CA ALA A 504 -18.00 11.41 1.74
C ALA A 504 -19.29 10.57 1.72
N GLU A 505 -19.95 10.42 2.85
CA GLU A 505 -21.23 9.71 2.96
C GLU A 505 -22.34 10.42 2.17
N GLU A 506 -22.37 11.75 2.16
CA GLU A 506 -23.29 12.53 1.33
C GLU A 506 -22.97 12.39 -0.17
N ALA A 507 -21.69 12.44 -0.54
CA ALA A 507 -21.21 12.36 -1.91
C ALA A 507 -21.48 11.00 -2.54
N PHE A 508 -21.35 9.91 -1.77
CA PHE A 508 -21.51 8.54 -2.23
C PHE A 508 -22.85 7.91 -1.85
N ASN A 509 -23.63 8.53 -0.97
CA ASN A 509 -24.84 7.98 -0.35
C ASN A 509 -24.59 6.63 0.33
N ARG A 510 -23.43 6.50 1.00
CA ARG A 510 -23.00 5.36 1.82
C ARG A 510 -21.73 5.70 2.58
N LYS A 511 -21.51 5.04 3.71
CA LYS A 511 -20.25 5.16 4.46
C LYS A 511 -19.06 4.73 3.59
N PRO A 512 -17.97 5.51 3.54
CA PRO A 512 -16.80 5.15 2.75
C PRO A 512 -16.02 4.01 3.41
N SER A 513 -15.33 3.23 2.58
CA SER A 513 -14.21 2.38 3.02
C SER A 513 -12.91 3.15 2.82
N LEU A 514 -12.09 3.27 3.87
CA LEU A 514 -10.86 4.06 3.81
C LEU A 514 -9.75 3.30 3.09
N TRP A 515 -9.20 3.86 2.02
CA TRP A 515 -7.92 3.43 1.45
C TRP A 515 -6.80 4.24 2.11
N GLN A 516 -6.17 3.68 3.15
CA GLN A 516 -5.12 4.39 3.87
C GLN A 516 -3.79 4.34 3.11
N ASN A 517 -3.44 5.45 2.46
CA ASN A 517 -2.14 5.65 1.84
C ASN A 517 -1.11 6.15 2.85
N ARG A 518 0.14 5.68 2.72
CA ARG A 518 1.34 6.13 3.45
C ARG A 518 1.11 6.49 4.94
N PRO A 519 0.56 5.57 5.76
CA PRO A 519 0.33 5.80 7.18
C PRO A 519 1.60 5.77 8.05
N PHE A 520 2.77 5.46 7.49
CA PHE A 520 4.02 5.45 8.26
C PHE A 520 4.47 6.86 8.61
N PRO A 521 5.05 7.04 9.81
CA PRO A 521 5.51 8.35 10.26
C PRO A 521 6.80 8.76 9.52
N HIS A 522 7.68 7.84 9.16
CA HIS A 522 8.96 8.23 8.56
C HIS A 522 8.90 8.71 7.12
N ALA A 523 9.88 9.53 6.74
CA ALA A 523 10.02 10.11 5.41
C ALA A 523 10.32 9.08 4.30
N TYR A 524 10.43 7.80 4.63
CA TYR A 524 10.63 6.69 3.71
C TYR A 524 9.34 5.85 3.65
N HIS A 525 8.89 5.50 2.44
CA HIS A 525 7.61 4.82 2.18
C HIS A 525 7.37 3.50 2.95
N PHE A 526 8.39 2.94 3.58
CA PHE A 526 8.39 1.62 4.20
C PHE A 526 8.37 1.64 5.74
N GLY A 527 8.49 2.82 6.37
CA GLY A 527 8.47 3.00 7.83
C GLY A 527 9.60 2.27 8.58
N ALA A 528 9.60 2.38 9.90
CA ALA A 528 10.34 1.51 10.79
C ALA A 528 9.35 0.67 11.61
N VAL A 529 9.74 -0.58 11.82
CA VAL A 529 8.82 -1.67 12.15
C VAL A 529 8.12 -1.53 13.48
N VAL A 530 8.76 -0.80 14.37
CA VAL A 530 8.32 -0.60 15.75
C VAL A 530 7.90 0.85 15.98
N ASP A 531 7.57 1.56 14.91
CA ASP A 531 7.01 2.91 15.00
C ASP A 531 5.59 2.83 15.52
N ALA A 532 5.32 3.60 16.58
CA ALA A 532 3.96 3.85 17.00
C ALA A 532 3.20 4.56 15.86
N ILE A 533 2.09 3.99 15.42
CA ILE A 533 1.15 4.65 14.50
C ILE A 533 0.08 5.30 15.35
N PRO A 534 0.10 6.62 15.58
CA PRO A 534 -0.84 7.29 16.46
C PRO A 534 -2.20 7.51 15.76
N TRP A 535 -2.89 6.42 15.42
CA TRP A 535 -4.17 6.45 14.71
C TRP A 535 -5.20 7.39 15.33
N ALA A 536 -5.36 7.35 16.65
CA ALA A 536 -6.29 8.21 17.39
C ALA A 536 -5.91 9.71 17.35
N LYS A 537 -4.68 10.04 16.94
CA LYS A 537 -4.27 11.41 16.62
C LYS A 537 -4.46 11.71 15.15
N MET A 538 -4.16 10.77 14.26
CA MET A 538 -4.34 10.93 12.81
C MET A 538 -5.80 11.14 12.43
N HIS A 539 -6.74 10.53 13.12
CA HIS A 539 -8.16 10.66 12.78
C HIS A 539 -8.99 10.93 14.01
N GLU A 540 -10.03 11.74 13.82
CA GLU A 540 -11.01 11.97 14.87
C GLU A 540 -11.64 10.61 15.28
N PRO A 541 -11.73 10.32 16.59
CA PRO A 541 -12.42 9.12 17.04
C PRO A 541 -13.85 9.08 16.52
N GLY A 542 -14.25 7.96 15.92
CA GLY A 542 -15.63 7.79 15.45
C GLY A 542 -15.93 8.36 14.06
N ILE A 543 -14.93 8.50 13.17
CA ILE A 543 -15.06 8.87 11.74
C ILE A 543 -15.98 7.97 10.89
N GLY A 544 -16.75 7.03 11.46
CA GLY A 544 -17.89 6.42 10.77
C GLY A 544 -17.58 5.65 9.47
N LEU A 545 -16.50 4.86 9.44
CA LEU A 545 -16.11 4.08 8.26
C LEU A 545 -16.90 2.77 8.12
N ARG A 546 -17.10 2.32 6.87
CA ARG A 546 -17.65 0.97 6.57
C ARG A 546 -16.58 -0.13 6.67
N GLY A 547 -15.36 0.21 6.25
CA GLY A 547 -14.19 -0.64 6.24
C GLY A 547 -12.92 0.19 6.07
N ALA A 548 -11.76 -0.46 6.16
CA ALA A 548 -10.49 0.22 5.95
C ALA A 548 -9.43 -0.74 5.43
N ALA A 549 -8.73 -0.33 4.37
CA ALA A 549 -7.60 -1.04 3.80
C ALA A 549 -6.30 -0.26 3.96
N TYR A 550 -5.27 -0.93 4.47
CA TYR A 550 -3.92 -0.39 4.56
C TYR A 550 -3.19 -0.66 3.24
N ASN A 551 -2.70 0.40 2.57
CA ASN A 551 -1.98 0.26 1.30
C ASN A 551 -0.54 -0.25 1.50
N GLN A 552 -0.43 -1.50 1.96
CA GLN A 552 0.81 -2.26 2.10
C GLN A 552 0.53 -3.76 1.93
N THR A 553 1.62 -4.53 1.92
CA THR A 553 1.62 -5.99 1.77
C THR A 553 1.85 -6.69 3.10
N THR A 554 1.00 -7.65 3.44
CA THR A 554 1.32 -8.68 4.44
C THR A 554 2.08 -9.84 3.77
N PRO A 555 2.99 -10.54 4.50
CA PRO A 555 3.31 -10.34 5.91
C PRO A 555 4.27 -9.17 6.18
N HIS A 556 4.92 -8.59 5.15
CA HIS A 556 6.00 -7.59 5.32
C HIS A 556 5.63 -6.37 6.16
N SER A 557 4.35 -6.01 6.24
CA SER A 557 3.83 -4.92 7.08
C SER A 557 2.90 -5.43 8.20
N ALA A 558 3.08 -6.67 8.67
CA ALA A 558 2.21 -7.29 9.67
C ALA A 558 2.10 -6.49 10.98
N ILE A 559 3.23 -6.04 11.55
CA ILE A 559 3.26 -5.28 12.80
C ILE A 559 2.47 -3.96 12.71
N PRO A 560 2.75 -3.05 11.75
CA PRO A 560 2.01 -1.80 11.64
C PRO A 560 0.53 -2.02 11.30
N ILE A 561 0.20 -2.99 10.44
CA ILE A 561 -1.19 -3.32 10.10
C ILE A 561 -1.93 -3.87 11.32
N ALA A 562 -1.29 -4.69 12.16
CA ALA A 562 -1.88 -5.21 13.38
C ALA A 562 -2.13 -4.11 14.42
N ALA A 563 -1.19 -3.19 14.62
CA ALA A 563 -1.38 -2.05 15.50
C ALA A 563 -2.51 -1.13 15.01
N TRP A 564 -2.57 -0.89 13.70
CA TRP A 564 -3.67 -0.16 13.07
C TRP A 564 -5.02 -0.87 13.24
N ASN A 565 -5.04 -2.18 13.03
CA ASN A 565 -6.22 -3.01 13.24
C ASN A 565 -6.72 -2.91 14.68
N GLU A 566 -5.85 -2.81 15.68
CA GLU A 566 -6.25 -2.60 17.07
C GLU A 566 -6.91 -1.24 17.29
N ALA A 567 -6.38 -0.18 16.66
CA ALA A 567 -7.00 1.14 16.73
C ALA A 567 -8.38 1.21 16.02
N LEU A 568 -8.59 0.41 14.97
CA LEU A 568 -9.91 0.23 14.33
C LEU A 568 -10.83 -0.72 15.10
N TRP A 569 -10.26 -1.61 15.91
CA TRP A 569 -10.98 -2.56 16.75
C TRP A 569 -11.55 -1.88 18.00
N ASN A 570 -10.67 -1.24 18.78
CA ASN A 570 -10.98 -0.58 20.05
C ASN A 570 -10.28 0.78 20.13
N PRO A 571 -10.80 1.81 19.42
CA PRO A 571 -10.14 3.12 19.29
C PRO A 571 -9.93 3.86 20.61
N THR A 572 -10.74 3.58 21.64
CA THR A 572 -10.62 4.22 22.95
C THR A 572 -9.72 3.44 23.91
N GLY A 573 -9.47 2.16 23.64
CA GLY A 573 -8.67 1.26 24.47
C GLY A 573 -7.25 1.05 23.97
N SER A 574 -6.91 1.53 22.77
CA SER A 574 -5.59 1.35 22.16
C SER A 574 -4.59 2.44 22.59
N ASP A 575 -3.36 2.03 22.86
CA ASP A 575 -2.19 2.92 22.96
C ASP A 575 -1.24 2.58 21.82
N ALA A 576 -0.92 3.56 20.97
CA ALA A 576 -0.19 3.32 19.73
C ALA A 576 1.18 2.63 19.94
N ARG A 577 1.89 2.96 21.02
CA ARG A 577 3.20 2.36 21.32
C ARG A 577 3.01 0.93 21.83
N GLU A 578 2.08 0.72 22.74
CA GLU A 578 1.77 -0.60 23.29
C GLU A 578 1.22 -1.55 22.22
N SER A 579 0.36 -1.06 21.31
CA SER A 579 -0.17 -1.81 20.18
C SER A 579 0.93 -2.37 19.30
N VAL A 580 1.91 -1.53 18.95
CA VAL A 580 3.05 -1.94 18.12
C VAL A 580 3.97 -2.89 18.88
N ARG A 581 4.20 -2.66 20.18
CA ARG A 581 4.95 -3.58 21.04
C ARG A 581 4.31 -4.96 21.04
N ARG A 582 3.01 -5.07 21.37
CA ARG A 582 2.26 -6.34 21.41
C ARG A 582 2.18 -7.03 20.05
N ALA A 583 1.95 -6.28 18.98
CA ALA A 583 1.97 -6.81 17.63
C ALA A 583 3.34 -7.40 17.28
N SER A 584 4.42 -6.68 17.60
CA SER A 584 5.78 -7.17 17.35
C SER A 584 6.11 -8.43 18.15
N GLU A 585 5.65 -8.54 19.40
CA GLU A 585 5.81 -9.75 20.20
C GLU A 585 4.98 -10.92 19.64
N THR A 586 3.76 -10.63 19.14
CA THR A 586 2.89 -11.62 18.50
C THR A 586 3.56 -12.26 17.28
N PHE A 587 4.27 -11.47 16.48
CA PHE A 587 4.86 -11.95 15.22
C PHE A 587 6.32 -12.39 15.34
N CYS A 588 7.12 -11.71 16.16
CA CYS A 588 8.56 -11.91 16.24
C CYS A 588 9.00 -12.50 17.58
N GLY A 589 8.19 -12.38 18.63
CA GLY A 589 8.49 -12.86 19.98
C GLY A 589 8.96 -11.76 20.93
N LYS A 590 9.06 -12.13 22.20
CA LYS A 590 9.37 -11.21 23.32
C LYS A 590 10.70 -10.48 23.13
N GLY A 591 10.72 -9.17 23.39
CA GLY A 591 11.94 -8.35 23.33
C GLY A 591 12.25 -7.72 21.96
N PHE A 592 11.51 -8.09 20.92
CA PHE A 592 11.76 -7.59 19.55
C PHE A 592 11.57 -6.08 19.45
N PHE A 593 10.52 -5.55 20.09
CA PHE A 593 10.26 -4.12 20.15
C PHE A 593 11.44 -3.36 20.77
N GLU A 594 11.91 -3.81 21.94
CA GLU A 594 12.98 -3.17 22.70
C GLU A 594 14.33 -3.22 21.98
N ALA A 595 14.56 -4.21 21.11
CA ALA A 595 15.76 -4.29 20.30
C ALA A 595 15.81 -3.20 19.22
N LEU A 596 14.67 -2.87 18.61
CA LEU A 596 14.59 -1.90 17.49
C LEU A 596 14.16 -0.49 17.91
N GLU A 597 13.49 -0.31 19.04
CA GLU A 597 12.94 0.99 19.47
C GLU A 597 13.98 2.12 19.48
N PRO A 598 15.23 1.93 19.95
CA PRO A 598 16.24 2.98 19.87
C PRO A 598 16.46 3.49 18.44
N GLY A 599 16.45 2.58 17.46
CA GLY A 599 16.63 2.92 16.06
C GLY A 599 15.42 3.61 15.44
N SER A 600 14.20 3.17 15.76
CA SER A 600 12.97 3.91 15.39
C SER A 600 13.00 5.35 15.94
N LYS A 601 13.38 5.53 17.21
CA LYS A 601 13.56 6.87 17.79
C LYS A 601 14.61 7.70 17.05
N ALA A 602 15.72 7.08 16.64
CA ALA A 602 16.74 7.75 15.85
C ALA A 602 16.26 8.11 14.43
N PHE A 603 15.34 7.36 13.82
CA PHE A 603 14.73 7.74 12.55
C PHE A 603 13.88 9.00 12.65
N TYR A 604 13.17 9.21 13.76
CA TYR A 604 12.53 10.51 14.01
C TYR A 604 13.58 11.63 14.02
N GLU A 605 14.74 11.45 14.66
CA GLU A 605 15.83 12.43 14.58
C GLU A 605 16.30 12.67 13.13
N ILE A 606 16.53 11.61 12.37
CA ILE A 606 16.93 11.65 10.95
C ILE A 606 15.91 12.40 10.09
N ASP A 607 14.61 12.23 10.33
CA ASP A 607 13.54 12.94 9.61
C ASP A 607 13.55 14.47 9.84
N SER A 608 14.22 14.97 10.88
CA SER A 608 14.45 16.43 11.03
C SER A 608 15.54 16.98 10.14
N TYR A 609 16.40 16.11 9.60
CA TYR A 609 17.47 16.50 8.70
C TYR A 609 17.13 16.24 7.24
N THR A 610 16.37 15.18 6.99
CA THR A 610 16.04 14.68 5.66
C THR A 610 14.54 14.58 5.50
N ARG A 611 14.06 14.79 4.27
CA ARG A 611 12.70 14.43 3.89
C ARG A 611 12.69 13.81 2.51
N GLU A 612 11.85 12.79 2.30
CA GLU A 612 11.90 11.87 1.15
C GLU A 612 13.30 11.28 0.89
N GLY A 613 14.14 11.16 1.93
CA GLY A 613 15.52 10.69 1.79
C GLY A 613 16.43 11.65 1.02
N GLN A 614 16.13 12.94 1.02
CA GLN A 614 16.92 13.95 0.32
C GLN A 614 18.11 14.45 1.17
N LEU A 615 19.25 14.68 0.52
CA LEU A 615 20.34 15.46 1.10
C LEU A 615 19.94 16.95 1.12
N THR A 616 20.01 17.61 2.29
CA THR A 616 19.66 19.02 2.50
C THR A 616 20.88 19.84 2.96
N PRO A 617 20.85 21.19 2.82
CA PRO A 617 21.87 22.05 3.39
C PRO A 617 22.04 21.87 4.91
N TYR A 618 20.93 21.60 5.62
CA TYR A 618 20.93 21.39 7.07
C TYR A 618 21.73 20.17 7.51
N ILE A 619 21.71 19.08 6.72
CA ILE A 619 22.57 17.91 6.96
C ILE A 619 24.05 18.29 6.86
N LEU A 620 24.46 19.04 5.83
CA LEU A 620 25.86 19.42 5.65
C LEU A 620 26.39 20.29 6.79
N ARG A 621 25.50 21.07 7.42
CA ARG A 621 25.83 21.89 8.60
C ARG A 621 25.81 21.10 9.92
N ASN A 622 25.23 19.90 9.95
CA ASN A 622 25.04 19.08 11.14
C ASN A 622 25.44 17.60 10.94
N VAL A 623 26.46 17.33 10.12
CA VAL A 623 26.86 15.96 9.74
C VAL A 623 27.11 15.07 10.96
N ASP A 624 27.76 15.58 12.00
CA ASP A 624 28.08 14.82 13.21
C ASP A 624 26.83 14.35 13.96
N LYS A 625 25.80 15.22 14.07
CA LYS A 625 24.52 14.86 14.72
C LYS A 625 23.72 13.87 13.88
N PHE A 626 23.76 14.05 12.56
CA PHE A 626 23.16 13.13 11.61
C PHE A 626 23.80 11.74 11.71
N GLU A 627 25.14 11.68 11.70
CA GLU A 627 25.91 10.44 11.87
C GLU A 627 25.61 9.73 13.18
N ALA A 628 25.52 10.46 14.29
CA ALA A 628 25.17 9.88 15.58
C ALA A 628 23.80 9.17 15.55
N SER A 629 22.81 9.78 14.90
CA SER A 629 21.47 9.19 14.74
C SER A 629 21.50 7.94 13.86
N VAL A 630 22.22 7.99 12.73
CA VAL A 630 22.40 6.83 11.83
C VAL A 630 23.10 5.67 12.57
N THR A 631 24.08 5.97 13.41
CA THR A 631 24.80 4.97 14.21
C THR A 631 23.86 4.26 15.19
N ILE A 632 23.01 5.01 15.91
CA ILE A 632 22.02 4.43 16.82
C ILE A 632 21.06 3.47 16.07
N ALA A 633 20.58 3.87 14.89
CA ALA A 633 19.72 3.03 14.07
C ALA A 633 20.43 1.74 13.58
N ARG A 634 21.70 1.86 13.18
CA ARG A 634 22.54 0.72 12.77
C ARG A 634 22.78 -0.25 13.92
N ASP A 635 23.08 0.25 15.11
CA ASP A 635 23.34 -0.57 16.30
C ASP A 635 22.08 -1.32 16.76
N ALA A 636 20.93 -0.65 16.74
CA ALA A 636 19.64 -1.29 17.03
C ALA A 636 19.33 -2.43 16.04
N TYR A 637 19.55 -2.20 14.74
CA TYR A 637 19.38 -3.24 13.72
C TYR A 637 20.35 -4.41 13.90
N ALA A 638 21.62 -4.14 14.18
CA ALA A 638 22.63 -5.17 14.43
C ALA A 638 22.30 -6.02 15.66
N ARG A 639 21.76 -5.38 16.72
CA ARG A 639 21.25 -6.08 17.91
C ARG A 639 20.08 -7.00 17.55
N ALA A 640 19.09 -6.50 16.81
CA ALA A 640 17.94 -7.31 16.41
C ALA A 640 18.35 -8.52 15.55
N MET A 641 19.26 -8.34 14.58
CA MET A 641 19.81 -9.43 13.76
C MET A 641 20.57 -10.50 14.57
N LYS A 642 21.07 -10.16 15.76
CA LYS A 642 21.74 -11.10 16.66
C LYS A 642 20.76 -11.86 17.55
N GLU A 643 19.68 -11.20 17.98
CA GLU A 643 18.72 -11.73 18.94
C GLU A 643 17.57 -12.51 18.27
N PHE A 644 17.25 -12.22 17.02
CA PHE A 644 16.10 -12.78 16.30
C PHE A 644 16.49 -13.42 14.95
N PRO A 645 15.82 -14.51 14.54
CA PRO A 645 15.94 -15.06 13.20
C PRO A 645 15.74 -14.03 12.11
N GLU A 646 16.61 -14.11 11.09
CA GLU A 646 16.56 -13.25 9.91
C GLU A 646 15.16 -13.25 9.25
N SER A 647 14.51 -14.41 9.15
CA SER A 647 13.16 -14.52 8.58
C SER A 647 12.11 -13.71 9.34
N GLN A 648 12.19 -13.59 10.67
CA GLN A 648 11.23 -12.77 11.43
C GLN A 648 11.42 -11.28 11.14
N LEU A 649 12.68 -10.86 10.97
CA LEU A 649 12.98 -9.52 10.53
C LEU A 649 12.44 -9.31 9.11
N PHE A 650 12.73 -10.16 8.13
CA PHE A 650 12.26 -9.87 6.78
C PHE A 650 10.75 -10.05 6.58
N ASP A 651 10.13 -11.07 7.20
CA ASP A 651 8.76 -11.45 6.90
C ASP A 651 7.71 -10.60 7.59
N CYS A 652 7.95 -10.08 8.81
CA CYS A 652 6.90 -9.41 9.61
C CYS A 652 7.08 -7.89 9.78
N GLY A 653 8.14 -7.31 9.21
CA GLY A 653 8.36 -5.85 9.28
C GLY A 653 9.75 -5.36 8.87
N GLY A 654 10.80 -6.02 9.32
CA GLY A 654 12.22 -5.62 9.24
C GLY A 654 12.74 -5.23 7.86
N TYR A 655 12.10 -5.67 6.78
CA TYR A 655 12.38 -5.13 5.43
C TYR A 655 12.26 -3.60 5.38
N GLY A 656 11.24 -3.03 6.02
CA GLY A 656 11.06 -1.57 6.09
C GLY A 656 12.19 -0.89 6.87
N PHE A 657 12.55 -1.44 8.03
CA PHE A 657 13.67 -0.92 8.84
C PHE A 657 14.99 -0.95 8.07
N ALA A 658 15.34 -2.09 7.47
CA ALA A 658 16.58 -2.26 6.73
C ALA A 658 16.65 -1.32 5.51
N THR A 659 15.53 -1.15 4.80
CA THR A 659 15.42 -0.24 3.67
C THR A 659 15.61 1.21 4.11
N THR A 660 14.92 1.63 5.17
CA THR A 660 15.06 2.97 5.75
C THR A 660 16.51 3.22 6.17
N LEU A 661 17.12 2.30 6.94
CA LEU A 661 18.53 2.38 7.36
C LEU A 661 19.48 2.55 6.18
N HIS A 662 19.35 1.71 5.15
CA HIS A 662 20.18 1.77 3.94
C HIS A 662 20.11 3.13 3.25
N HIS A 663 18.91 3.73 3.16
CA HIS A 663 18.77 5.06 2.59
C HIS A 663 19.48 6.13 3.44
N THR A 664 19.33 6.09 4.76
CA THR A 664 19.99 7.07 5.65
C THR A 664 21.51 7.01 5.53
N GLU A 665 22.08 5.82 5.41
CA GLU A 665 23.53 5.63 5.28
C GLU A 665 24.06 6.10 3.93
N ASN A 666 23.28 5.93 2.87
CA ASN A 666 23.61 6.48 1.56
C ASN A 666 23.61 8.01 1.60
N ILE A 667 22.71 8.64 2.35
CA ILE A 667 22.71 10.11 2.55
C ILE A 667 23.91 10.54 3.37
N LEU A 668 24.22 9.83 4.46
CA LEU A 668 25.40 10.12 5.29
C LEU A 668 26.69 10.06 4.45
N ARG A 669 26.83 9.04 3.61
CA ARG A 669 27.98 8.90 2.68
C ARG A 669 28.07 10.10 1.74
N GLN A 670 26.95 10.53 1.17
CA GLN A 670 26.91 11.72 0.31
C GLN A 670 27.31 12.97 1.12
N ALA A 671 26.74 13.17 2.30
CA ALA A 671 27.02 14.32 3.16
C ALA A 671 28.52 14.45 3.49
N LYS A 672 29.18 13.35 3.85
CA LYS A 672 30.63 13.31 4.16
C LYS A 672 31.53 13.65 2.97
N THR A 673 31.04 13.50 1.74
CA THR A 673 31.82 13.74 0.51
C THR A 673 31.42 15.03 -0.22
N ALA A 674 30.32 15.66 0.20
CA ALA A 674 29.80 16.86 -0.41
C ALA A 674 30.77 18.04 -0.20
N GLN A 675 31.00 18.80 -1.27
CA GLN A 675 31.75 20.04 -1.19
C GLN A 675 30.88 21.16 -0.59
N PRO A 676 31.47 22.20 0.02
CA PRO A 676 30.71 23.31 0.60
C PRO A 676 29.74 23.99 -0.38
N ASP A 677 30.05 23.98 -1.67
CA ASP A 677 29.25 24.59 -2.74
C ASP A 677 28.31 23.62 -3.48
N TYR A 678 28.10 22.41 -2.93
CA TYR A 678 27.32 21.33 -3.57
C TYR A 678 25.94 21.79 -4.06
N PHE A 679 25.17 22.46 -3.20
CA PHE A 679 23.82 22.92 -3.55
C PHE A 679 23.83 24.06 -4.57
N HIS A 680 24.82 24.96 -4.50
CA HIS A 680 24.98 26.02 -5.49
C HIS A 680 25.23 25.44 -6.88
N LYS A 681 26.07 24.42 -7.00
CA LYS A 681 26.34 23.74 -8.28
C LYS A 681 25.15 22.92 -8.77
N ARG A 682 24.53 22.13 -7.88
CA ARG A 682 23.43 21.23 -8.26
C ARG A 682 22.18 21.98 -8.73
N PHE A 683 21.90 23.14 -8.15
CA PHE A 683 20.69 23.92 -8.40
C PHE A 683 20.94 25.24 -9.14
N ALA A 684 22.12 25.45 -9.73
CA ALA A 684 22.54 26.72 -10.32
C ALA A 684 21.46 27.41 -11.19
N SER A 685 20.89 26.70 -12.17
CA SER A 685 19.86 27.27 -13.07
C SER A 685 18.60 27.73 -12.33
N LYS A 686 18.14 26.96 -11.35
CA LYS A 686 16.97 27.30 -10.54
C LYS A 686 17.23 28.47 -9.59
N LEU A 687 18.46 28.59 -9.09
CA LEU A 687 18.86 29.72 -8.24
C LEU A 687 18.90 31.02 -9.04
N GLU A 688 19.32 30.97 -10.31
CA GLU A 688 19.23 32.11 -11.23
C GLU A 688 17.78 32.52 -11.46
N VAL A 689 16.89 31.57 -11.77
CA VAL A 689 15.45 31.85 -11.93
C VAL A 689 14.88 32.49 -10.66
N SER A 690 15.19 31.96 -9.48
CA SER A 690 14.69 32.50 -8.21
C SER A 690 15.22 33.91 -7.91
N ARG A 691 16.47 34.17 -8.29
CA ARG A 691 17.08 35.51 -8.17
C ARG A 691 16.38 36.51 -9.08
N GLU A 692 16.14 36.18 -10.35
CA GLU A 692 15.45 37.09 -11.28
C GLU A 692 14.00 37.35 -10.86
N LEU A 693 13.33 36.34 -10.31
CA LEU A 693 12.00 36.49 -9.71
C LEU A 693 12.03 37.44 -8.53
N ALA A 694 12.95 37.24 -7.58
CA ALA A 694 13.09 38.13 -6.44
C ALA A 694 13.35 39.58 -6.88
N LYS A 695 14.19 39.81 -7.89
CA LYS A 695 14.44 41.16 -8.45
C LYS A 695 13.15 41.77 -9.00
N THR A 696 12.40 41.00 -9.78
CA THR A 696 11.19 41.47 -10.47
C THR A 696 10.07 41.78 -9.48
N GLU A 697 9.86 40.92 -8.49
CA GLU A 697 8.73 40.97 -7.57
C GLU A 697 8.97 41.90 -6.37
N THR A 698 10.23 42.06 -5.93
CA THR A 698 10.57 42.85 -4.73
C THR A 698 11.44 44.06 -4.98
N ARG A 699 12.02 44.17 -6.19
CA ARG A 699 13.04 45.17 -6.54
C ARG A 699 14.22 45.14 -5.55
N PHE A 700 14.70 43.95 -5.17
CA PHE A 700 15.87 43.82 -4.30
C PHE A 700 17.13 44.29 -5.04
N ASP A 701 18.03 44.92 -4.29
CA ASP A 701 19.28 45.49 -4.79
C ASP A 701 20.40 45.32 -3.74
N ASP A 702 21.34 44.40 -3.99
CA ASP A 702 22.42 44.07 -3.06
C ASP A 702 23.35 45.26 -2.81
N THR A 703 23.48 46.19 -3.76
CA THR A 703 24.27 47.41 -3.61
C THR A 703 23.70 48.36 -2.55
N LYS A 704 22.42 48.19 -2.17
CA LYS A 704 21.75 48.96 -1.12
C LYS A 704 21.79 48.28 0.25
N GLY A 705 22.45 47.12 0.33
CA GLY A 705 22.50 46.31 1.54
C GLY A 705 21.26 45.43 1.75
N ASP A 706 20.49 45.18 0.69
CA ASP A 706 19.46 44.13 0.69
C ASP A 706 20.13 42.76 0.67
N ILE A 707 19.53 41.79 1.35
CA ILE A 707 20.07 40.43 1.46
C ILE A 707 19.08 39.46 0.82
N LEU A 708 19.52 38.73 -0.20
CA LEU A 708 18.76 37.63 -0.79
C LEU A 708 19.15 36.29 -0.15
N LYS A 709 18.16 35.48 0.20
CA LYS A 709 18.32 34.11 0.68
C LYS A 709 17.57 33.16 -0.24
N LEU A 710 18.27 32.15 -0.74
CA LEU A 710 17.76 31.09 -1.58
C LEU A 710 17.97 29.73 -0.90
N LEU A 711 17.56 28.66 -1.58
CA LEU A 711 17.61 27.29 -1.07
C LEU A 711 18.93 26.90 -0.33
N PRO A 712 20.14 27.19 -0.83
CA PRO A 712 21.38 26.80 -0.15
C PRO A 712 21.61 27.52 1.20
N ASP A 713 21.00 28.70 1.34
CA ASP A 713 21.19 29.60 2.48
C ASP A 713 20.20 29.34 3.62
N ILE A 714 19.25 28.42 3.42
CA ILE A 714 18.12 28.18 4.32
C ILE A 714 18.24 26.77 4.91
N ASP A 715 18.02 26.65 6.22
CA ASP A 715 17.88 25.41 6.95
C ASP A 715 16.41 25.02 7.10
N GLY A 716 16.14 23.71 7.21
CA GLY A 716 14.79 23.17 7.32
C GLY A 716 14.04 23.08 5.98
N GLY A 717 12.78 22.66 6.07
CA GLY A 717 11.91 22.44 4.91
C GLY A 717 12.35 21.28 4.00
N GLU A 718 11.59 21.09 2.92
CA GLU A 718 11.79 20.04 1.92
C GLU A 718 12.09 20.64 0.54
N ILE A 719 13.03 20.06 -0.22
CA ILE A 719 13.31 20.53 -1.58
C ILE A 719 12.24 19.98 -2.53
N ALA A 720 11.46 20.87 -3.15
CA ALA A 720 10.32 20.48 -3.99
C ALA A 720 10.69 19.76 -5.31
N ASP A 721 11.96 19.79 -5.71
CA ASP A 721 12.45 19.14 -6.94
C ASP A 721 13.80 18.46 -6.68
N TYR A 722 13.76 17.33 -5.97
CA TYR A 722 14.93 16.56 -5.57
C TYR A 722 15.92 16.28 -6.71
N HIS A 723 15.41 15.98 -7.90
CA HIS A 723 16.20 15.58 -9.06
C HIS A 723 16.54 16.73 -10.00
N ASN A 724 16.16 17.97 -9.67
CA ASN A 724 16.34 19.13 -10.53
C ASN A 724 15.77 18.90 -11.96
N LYS A 725 14.60 18.27 -12.07
CA LYS A 725 14.01 17.86 -13.36
C LYS A 725 13.45 19.04 -14.16
N ARG A 726 13.17 20.18 -13.51
CA ARG A 726 12.58 21.37 -14.15
C ARG A 726 13.51 22.58 -14.03
N PRO A 727 14.59 22.66 -14.84
CA PRO A 727 15.65 23.66 -14.64
C PRO A 727 15.18 25.11 -14.81
N ASN A 728 14.02 25.33 -15.43
CA ASN A 728 13.43 26.65 -15.69
C ASN A 728 12.43 27.10 -14.61
N ASP A 729 12.12 26.23 -13.64
CA ASP A 729 11.29 26.58 -12.48
C ASP A 729 12.20 27.12 -11.36
N PRO A 730 11.72 28.05 -10.50
CA PRO A 730 12.48 28.49 -9.34
C PRO A 730 12.88 27.32 -8.41
N SER A 731 13.92 27.55 -7.62
CA SER A 731 14.20 26.71 -6.45
C SER A 731 13.09 26.93 -5.44
N SER A 732 12.64 25.86 -4.79
CA SER A 732 11.52 25.91 -3.87
C SER A 732 11.78 25.04 -2.66
N LEU A 733 11.51 25.58 -1.49
CA LEU A 733 11.44 24.86 -0.22
C LEU A 733 9.98 24.74 0.21
N LEU A 734 9.57 23.56 0.65
CA LEU A 734 8.24 23.33 1.20
C LEU A 734 8.34 23.27 2.73
N ILE A 735 7.60 24.16 3.39
CA ILE A 735 7.21 24.02 4.79
C ILE A 735 5.90 23.24 4.80
N ARG A 736 5.64 22.39 5.79
CA ARG A 736 4.33 21.74 5.93
C ARG A 736 3.64 22.12 7.21
N GLY A 737 2.34 21.83 7.27
CA GLY A 737 1.57 21.86 8.50
C GLY A 737 2.19 21.01 9.61
N VAL A 738 1.81 21.35 10.84
CA VAL A 738 2.18 20.66 12.07
C VAL A 738 1.64 19.24 12.00
N GLN A 739 2.54 18.27 11.91
CA GLN A 739 2.18 16.86 12.04
C GLN A 739 1.90 16.55 13.51
N LEU A 740 0.85 15.78 13.76
CA LEU A 740 0.28 15.55 15.09
C LEU A 740 1.24 14.79 16.04
N ASP A 741 2.34 14.24 15.52
CA ASP A 741 3.37 13.49 16.26
C ASP A 741 4.83 13.73 15.77
N GLN A 742 5.06 14.59 14.76
CA GLN A 742 6.38 14.80 14.14
C GLN A 742 6.70 16.28 13.86
N THR A 743 7.42 16.94 14.75
CA THR A 743 7.69 18.39 14.69
C THR A 743 8.92 18.79 13.86
N ARG A 744 9.11 18.22 12.67
CA ARG A 744 10.48 18.14 12.12
C ARG A 744 10.74 18.83 10.78
N VAL A 745 9.69 19.16 10.01
CA VAL A 745 9.78 19.83 8.69
C VAL A 745 8.74 20.94 8.48
N ASN A 746 8.12 21.38 9.57
CA ASN A 746 7.19 22.50 9.58
C ASN A 746 7.90 23.85 9.79
N TRP A 747 9.22 23.92 9.63
CA TRP A 747 10.00 25.12 9.92
C TRP A 747 11.11 25.39 8.90
N LEU A 748 11.53 26.65 8.83
CA LEU A 748 12.73 27.14 8.17
C LEU A 748 13.56 27.99 9.13
N GLU A 749 14.89 27.90 9.03
CA GLU A 749 15.82 28.82 9.68
C GLU A 749 16.66 29.54 8.63
N ILE A 750 16.69 30.86 8.72
CA ILE A 750 17.30 31.74 7.74
C ILE A 750 18.35 32.59 8.44
N PRO A 751 19.62 32.15 8.45
CA PRO A 751 20.70 32.96 8.98
C PRO A 751 20.99 34.15 8.07
N PHE A 752 21.18 35.33 8.64
CA PHE A 752 21.68 36.50 7.92
C PHE A 752 22.51 37.40 8.84
N GLU A 753 23.46 38.13 8.25
CA GLU A 753 24.37 39.01 8.98
C GLU A 753 24.05 40.47 8.70
N THR A 754 24.30 41.32 9.70
CA THR A 754 24.21 42.77 9.55
C THR A 754 25.44 43.45 10.16
N ASP A 755 25.98 44.46 9.49
CA ASP A 755 27.13 45.23 9.99
C ASP A 755 26.80 46.02 11.26
N LYS A 756 25.54 46.46 11.37
CA LYS A 756 24.95 47.18 12.50
C LYS A 756 23.45 46.90 12.58
N PRO A 757 22.82 46.93 13.77
CA PRO A 757 21.37 46.87 13.89
C PRO A 757 20.71 47.92 13.00
N ALA A 758 19.84 47.48 12.10
CA ALA A 758 19.09 48.33 11.18
C ALA A 758 17.68 47.77 10.99
N ALA A 759 16.76 48.60 10.51
CA ALA A 759 15.42 48.17 10.19
C ALA A 759 15.45 47.41 8.86
N TYR A 760 14.84 46.24 8.83
CA TYR A 760 14.67 45.44 7.63
C TYR A 760 13.19 45.09 7.47
N GLU A 761 12.74 45.05 6.23
CA GLU A 761 11.49 44.42 5.85
C GLU A 761 11.81 43.08 5.21
N MET A 762 11.30 42.00 5.78
CA MET A 762 11.42 40.66 5.24
C MET A 762 10.29 40.42 4.24
N LEU A 763 10.66 40.20 2.98
CA LEU A 763 9.76 39.88 1.88
C LEU A 763 9.89 38.39 1.56
N ILE A 764 8.80 37.66 1.59
CA ILE A 764 8.77 36.22 1.32
C ILE A 764 7.96 35.98 0.05
N GLY A 765 8.62 35.44 -0.98
CA GLY A 765 7.98 35.06 -2.24
C GLY A 765 7.61 33.58 -2.23
N GLY A 766 6.35 33.27 -2.50
CA GLY A 766 5.86 31.89 -2.41
C GLY A 766 4.40 31.71 -2.79
N GLN A 767 3.86 30.57 -2.39
CA GLN A 767 2.44 30.20 -2.54
C GLN A 767 2.07 29.11 -1.52
N ILE A 768 0.79 28.91 -1.29
CA ILE A 768 0.25 27.84 -0.41
C ILE A 768 -0.64 26.90 -1.22
N GLU A 769 -0.89 25.70 -0.71
CA GLU A 769 -2.01 24.90 -1.21
C GLU A 769 -3.35 25.34 -0.63
N GLU A 770 -4.41 24.89 -1.29
CA GLU A 770 -5.77 24.87 -0.73
C GLU A 770 -5.85 23.97 0.52
N HIS A 771 -6.49 24.50 1.56
CA HIS A 771 -6.64 23.83 2.84
C HIS A 771 -8.03 24.10 3.45
N ARG A 772 -8.46 23.28 4.42
CA ARG A 772 -9.79 23.40 5.08
C ARG A 772 -10.00 24.76 5.74
N GLY A 773 -8.92 25.35 6.24
CA GLY A 773 -8.94 26.63 6.93
C GLY A 773 -7.71 27.48 6.60
N PRO A 774 -7.56 28.65 7.25
CA PRO A 774 -6.44 29.54 7.00
C PRO A 774 -5.10 28.86 7.22
N VAL A 775 -4.17 29.08 6.30
CA VAL A 775 -2.78 28.63 6.45
C VAL A 775 -2.01 29.70 7.24
N THR A 776 -1.47 29.28 8.38
CA THR A 776 -0.90 30.12 9.41
C THR A 776 0.52 29.70 9.72
N TRP A 777 1.30 30.67 10.19
CA TRP A 777 2.65 30.46 10.65
C TRP A 777 3.02 31.42 11.78
N ARG A 778 4.17 31.13 12.39
CA ARG A 778 4.85 31.97 13.35
C ARG A 778 6.21 32.37 12.80
N ILE A 779 6.60 33.62 12.99
CA ILE A 779 7.89 34.17 12.60
C ILE A 779 8.59 34.70 13.86
N MET A 780 9.82 34.23 14.08
CA MET A 780 10.67 34.63 15.19
C MET A 780 12.00 35.19 14.67
N LEU A 781 12.52 36.22 15.32
CA LEU A 781 13.86 36.76 15.08
C LEU A 781 14.67 36.58 16.36
N ASN A 782 15.75 35.79 16.28
CA ASN A 782 16.61 35.47 17.43
C ASN A 782 15.80 34.97 18.66
N GLY A 783 14.77 34.17 18.40
CA GLY A 783 13.85 33.64 19.41
C GLY A 783 12.74 34.58 19.88
N LYS A 784 12.74 35.86 19.49
CA LYS A 784 11.66 36.81 19.80
C LYS A 784 10.54 36.67 18.76
N LEU A 785 9.30 36.49 19.22
CA LEU A 785 8.11 36.47 18.36
C LEU A 785 7.92 37.82 17.64
N ILE A 786 7.82 37.78 16.32
CA ILE A 786 7.59 38.95 15.45
C ILE A 786 6.19 38.94 14.86
N TYR A 787 5.72 37.76 14.45
CA TYR A 787 4.40 37.59 13.84
C TYR A 787 3.83 36.20 14.13
N GLU A 788 2.52 36.12 14.30
CA GLU A 788 1.76 34.87 14.34
C GLU A 788 0.38 35.12 13.75
N GLY A 789 0.01 34.33 12.73
CA GLY A 789 -1.22 34.52 11.98
C GLY A 789 -1.16 33.95 10.57
N GLU A 790 -2.07 34.39 9.72
CA GLU A 790 -2.15 33.99 8.31
C GLU A 790 -0.89 34.35 7.52
N THR A 791 -0.51 33.51 6.56
CA THR A 791 0.74 33.72 5.81
C THR A 791 0.69 34.93 4.87
N GLY A 792 -0.50 35.30 4.40
CA GLY A 792 -0.71 36.25 3.31
C GLY A 792 -0.28 35.73 1.93
N LEU A 793 0.17 34.47 1.84
CA LEU A 793 0.44 33.80 0.56
C LEU A 793 -0.88 33.36 -0.08
N LYS A 794 -0.92 33.31 -1.41
CA LYS A 794 -2.13 32.90 -2.15
C LYS A 794 -2.12 31.40 -2.46
N GLU A 795 -3.32 30.83 -2.54
CA GLU A 795 -3.53 29.43 -2.90
C GLU A 795 -3.25 29.18 -4.39
N PHE A 796 -2.33 28.26 -4.69
CA PHE A 796 -1.92 27.88 -6.05
C PHE A 796 -1.56 29.05 -6.98
N GLU A 797 -1.26 30.22 -6.41
CA GLU A 797 -0.90 31.44 -7.11
C GLU A 797 0.30 32.06 -6.40
N ARG A 798 1.30 32.50 -7.17
CA ARG A 798 2.47 33.17 -6.60
C ARG A 798 2.11 34.53 -6.04
N SER A 799 2.60 34.82 -4.84
CA SER A 799 2.48 36.12 -4.20
C SER A 799 3.67 36.44 -3.31
N VAL A 800 3.75 37.70 -2.87
CA VAL A 800 4.76 38.19 -1.92
C VAL A 800 4.05 38.71 -0.69
N THR A 801 4.55 38.32 0.48
CA THR A 801 4.12 38.83 1.78
C THR A 801 5.29 39.53 2.49
N ALA A 802 4.99 40.48 3.37
CA ALA A 802 5.97 41.40 3.95
C ALA A 802 5.85 41.49 5.48
N TYR A 803 6.98 41.45 6.18
CA TYR A 803 7.04 41.52 7.64
C TYR A 803 8.14 42.46 8.10
N LYS A 804 7.82 43.40 9.00
CA LYS A 804 8.82 44.32 9.57
C LYS A 804 9.63 43.61 10.66
N LEU A 805 10.95 43.66 10.55
CA LEU A 805 11.87 43.13 11.56
C LEU A 805 12.29 44.27 12.51
N PRO A 806 12.09 44.12 13.83
CA PRO A 806 12.35 45.20 14.76
C PRO A 806 13.84 45.31 15.10
N VAL A 807 14.35 46.54 15.07
CA VAL A 807 15.78 46.84 15.28
C VAL A 807 16.27 46.38 16.65
N ASP A 808 15.41 46.41 17.68
CA ASP A 808 15.74 46.04 19.05
C ASP A 808 15.96 44.53 19.24
N ALA A 809 15.55 43.70 18.27
CA ALA A 809 15.77 42.26 18.26
C ALA A 809 16.96 41.83 17.38
N MET A 810 17.61 42.78 16.69
CA MET A 810 18.72 42.52 15.78
C MET A 810 20.06 42.38 16.52
N ALA A 811 20.86 41.45 16.06
CA ALA A 811 22.26 41.24 16.45
C ALA A 811 23.16 41.28 15.21
N LYS A 812 24.47 41.07 15.40
CA LYS A 812 25.41 40.92 14.27
C LYS A 812 25.05 39.71 13.41
N ASN A 813 24.82 38.58 14.08
CA ASN A 813 24.38 37.32 13.47
C ASN A 813 22.93 37.10 13.86
N ASN A 814 22.04 37.03 12.88
CA ASN A 814 20.61 36.88 13.09
C ASN A 814 20.11 35.56 12.52
N ILE A 815 19.09 35.02 13.15
CA ILE A 815 18.33 33.88 12.64
C ILE A 815 16.86 34.28 12.62
N VAL A 816 16.24 34.25 11.44
CA VAL A 816 14.78 34.20 11.34
C VAL A 816 14.34 32.76 11.34
N ARG A 817 13.40 32.42 12.21
CA ARG A 817 12.73 31.12 12.21
C ARG A 817 11.27 31.30 11.79
N ILE A 818 10.87 30.57 10.76
CA ILE A 818 9.49 30.53 10.25
C ILE A 818 8.95 29.15 10.56
N GLU A 819 7.81 29.03 11.22
CA GLU A 819 7.19 27.75 11.57
C GLU A 819 5.73 27.73 11.14
N SER A 820 5.29 26.73 10.38
CA SER A 820 3.86 26.51 10.18
C SER A 820 3.21 26.14 11.50
N THR A 821 2.07 26.78 11.78
CA THR A 821 1.21 26.52 12.93
C THR A 821 -0.09 25.83 12.53
N THR A 822 -0.37 25.72 11.23
CA THR A 822 -1.56 25.02 10.75
C THR A 822 -1.39 23.52 10.90
N PRO A 823 -2.37 22.79 11.46
CA PRO A 823 -2.36 21.34 11.46
C PRO A 823 -2.18 20.78 10.05
N GLY A 824 -1.30 19.80 9.90
CA GLY A 824 -1.14 19.05 8.65
C GLY A 824 -1.34 17.57 8.90
N GLY A 825 -1.87 16.87 7.90
CA GLY A 825 -2.07 15.43 7.98
C GLY A 825 -0.73 14.68 8.03
N THR A 826 0.10 14.77 6.98
CA THR A 826 1.25 13.86 6.80
C THR A 826 2.54 14.56 6.35
N PRO A 827 3.71 13.88 6.40
CA PRO A 827 4.92 14.28 5.67
C PRO A 827 4.79 14.23 4.13
N TRP A 828 3.62 13.98 3.57
CA TRP A 828 3.41 13.81 2.14
C TRP A 828 2.32 14.72 1.60
N ASN A 829 1.53 15.34 2.49
CA ASN A 829 0.41 16.20 2.14
C ASN A 829 0.38 17.44 3.02
N GLY A 830 -0.31 18.46 2.55
CA GLY A 830 -0.19 19.77 3.17
C GLY A 830 -1.08 20.06 4.40
N PRO A 831 -1.25 21.35 4.75
CA PRO A 831 -0.84 22.52 3.98
C PRO A 831 0.66 22.53 3.72
N TRP A 832 1.05 22.55 2.46
CA TRP A 832 2.39 22.94 2.08
C TRP A 832 2.40 24.45 1.86
N LEU A 833 3.48 25.07 2.32
CA LEU A 833 3.83 26.44 2.05
C LEU A 833 5.11 26.39 1.24
N MET A 834 5.03 26.83 -0.01
CA MET A 834 6.15 26.84 -0.93
C MET A 834 6.85 28.20 -0.88
N ILE A 835 8.12 28.20 -0.53
CA ILE A 835 8.98 29.39 -0.46
C ILE A 835 10.00 29.32 -1.58
N ASN A 836 10.02 30.33 -2.44
CA ASN A 836 10.96 30.43 -3.56
C ASN A 836 12.20 31.25 -3.21
N TYR A 837 12.01 32.33 -2.46
CA TYR A 837 13.09 33.22 -2.02
C TYR A 837 12.65 34.01 -0.79
N ILE A 838 13.63 34.54 -0.06
CA ILE A 838 13.43 35.51 1.02
C ILE A 838 14.37 36.69 0.77
N VAL A 839 13.84 37.91 0.82
CA VAL A 839 14.61 39.15 0.71
C VAL A 839 14.48 39.92 2.01
N PHE A 840 15.61 40.25 2.63
CA PHE A 840 15.67 41.25 3.69
C PHE A 840 16.01 42.59 3.07
N LYS A 841 14.99 43.43 2.91
CA LYS A 841 15.10 44.76 2.31
C LYS A 841 15.43 45.78 3.38
N LYS A 842 16.57 46.47 3.23
CA LYS A 842 17.02 47.47 4.20
C LYS A 842 16.14 48.72 4.09
N GLN A 843 15.64 49.20 5.23
CA GLN A 843 14.74 50.37 5.30
C GLN A 843 15.50 51.68 5.55
#